data_AF-A0A1V6FB60-F1
#
_entry.id   AF-A0A1V6FB60-F1
#
_cell.length_a   1.000
_cell.length_b   1.000
_cell.length_c   1.000
_cell.angle_alpha   90.00
_cell.angle_beta   90.00
_cell.angle_gamma   90.00
#
_symmetry.space_group_name_H-M   'P 1'
#
loop_
_entity.id
_entity.type
_entity.pdbx_description
1 polymer ?
#
loop_
_entity_poly.entity_id
_entity_poly.type
_entity_poly.pdbx_seq_one_letter_code
_entity_poly.pdbx_strand_id
1 'polypeptide(L)'
;MKKNHRRSFLALCFGLLCVTTIAVSTAKMRTERIAAAPIPDLVISTNAEFATFIDDINAQSTHDNTKCWEGKLIELAADVSYTITSKPLNGSFFCGTFDGKGHTITLNANLTSTCTNLFRNIGDNGVFKNTNFAGSITGSNYSAVLCTYNNGKIEDCTSSVSVTATGDYAAGFVYENVANKGKVLNCANNGIVKAKIPAGICNDNKAGALIDGCVNNGTTTVTASTNGAAGIATKNYGTITNCTHNGTIGVDPAGLSVYSSGIAHLNSGANAVISNSKSSALATYPTNIGYMAGISYYSENGASISKCTNYSTLSVVGIAKGNVGGIAGYSRNGASIDNCKNHGNITVNKEFGGGIVAINGDGISNTGTTITNCANFGIIKSTYATGSGSVRGDIGGIGGFSYDGSQYIHCSNYGKIVLDSANAYGAGGINGHSDHGVTKIINCANTGTIEHTGDTAAYIGGAVGLHKQATATITYDGQTEIQGFLSAGDLISAYTGSAAVYIGSLAGVRSYDVINPLNNYSIALCTPKEDVGTTGLHTRLAVSASADVKNFIMYVREFECTSYSYRTELAALRASLSADDLALLNQLTYYGRYAGVTGTYVDAADYILAYTSGGGGGAGLQRSLFSNQANIFMMLGFAALAALGFVFVSRRKRTI
;
A
#
# COMPACT_ATOMS: atom_id res chain seq x y z
N MET A 1 44.38 -60.22 -22.01
CA MET A 1 45.33 -61.33 -21.78
C MET A 1 44.90 -62.08 -20.52
N LYS A 2 44.81 -63.42 -20.61
CA LYS A 2 45.02 -64.50 -19.61
C LYS A 2 44.79 -64.19 -18.10
N LYS A 3 44.21 -65.04 -17.24
CA LYS A 3 43.51 -66.34 -17.24
C LYS A 3 43.34 -66.70 -15.73
N ASN A 4 42.23 -67.36 -15.37
CA ASN A 4 42.09 -68.44 -14.36
C ASN A 4 42.43 -68.16 -12.87
N HIS A 5 41.70 -68.66 -11.86
CA HIS A 5 41.24 -70.04 -11.66
C HIS A 5 39.95 -70.17 -10.80
N ARG A 6 39.11 -71.14 -11.19
CA ARG A 6 38.11 -71.84 -10.36
C ARG A 6 38.77 -72.89 -9.45
N ARG A 7 38.15 -73.16 -8.29
CA ARG A 7 37.98 -74.46 -7.55
C ARG A 7 37.50 -74.11 -6.12
N SER A 8 36.63 -74.81 -5.38
CA SER A 8 35.70 -75.94 -5.57
C SER A 8 34.92 -76.09 -4.24
N PHE A 9 33.66 -76.55 -4.34
CA PHE A 9 32.94 -77.46 -3.42
C PHE A 9 32.84 -77.20 -1.89
N LEU A 10 31.64 -76.78 -1.48
CA LEU A 10 30.67 -77.52 -0.67
C LEU A 10 31.14 -78.25 0.62
N ALA A 11 30.83 -77.67 1.80
CA ALA A 11 30.55 -78.30 3.10
C ALA A 11 30.35 -77.17 4.13
N LEU A 12 29.52 -77.19 5.17
CA LEU A 12 28.38 -77.98 5.64
C LEU A 12 27.73 -77.05 6.70
N CYS A 13 26.42 -77.15 6.88
CA CYS A 13 25.57 -76.40 7.81
C CYS A 13 26.16 -76.12 9.22
N PHE A 14 25.95 -74.93 9.77
CA PHE A 14 24.99 -74.65 10.86
C PHE A 14 25.23 -73.27 11.50
N GLY A 15 24.14 -72.50 11.62
CA GLY A 15 23.87 -71.72 12.82
C GLY A 15 24.29 -70.25 12.85
N LEU A 16 23.29 -69.42 13.17
CA LEU A 16 23.39 -68.06 13.71
C LEU A 16 23.71 -66.93 12.71
N LEU A 17 22.68 -66.19 12.28
CA LEU A 17 22.48 -64.82 12.79
C LEU A 17 21.15 -64.20 12.29
N CYS A 18 20.40 -63.71 13.27
CA CYS A 18 19.64 -62.46 13.25
C CYS A 18 18.66 -62.20 12.09
N VAL A 19 17.41 -62.61 12.34
CA VAL A 19 16.21 -62.11 11.66
C VAL A 19 16.08 -60.60 11.93
N THR A 20 16.35 -59.76 10.94
CA THR A 20 15.72 -58.44 10.85
C THR A 20 14.42 -58.61 10.09
N THR A 21 13.30 -58.57 10.81
CA THR A 21 11.95 -58.47 10.27
C THR A 21 11.82 -57.23 9.41
N ILE A 22 11.86 -57.39 8.09
CA ILE A 22 11.25 -56.44 7.16
C ILE A 22 9.75 -56.65 7.27
N ALA A 23 9.08 -55.76 8.00
CA ALA A 23 7.63 -55.66 7.96
C ALA A 23 7.23 -55.18 6.54
N VAL A 24 6.95 -56.14 5.66
CA VAL A 24 6.25 -55.85 4.40
C VAL A 24 4.83 -55.47 4.78
N SER A 25 4.61 -54.16 4.95
CA SER A 25 3.28 -53.57 4.92
C SER A 25 2.70 -53.90 3.54
N THR A 26 1.74 -54.83 3.51
CA THR A 26 0.86 -55.00 2.35
C THR A 26 0.05 -53.72 2.22
N ALA A 27 0.58 -52.76 1.46
CA ALA A 27 -0.17 -51.63 0.98
C ALA A 27 -1.35 -52.18 0.18
N LYS A 28 -2.50 -52.22 0.84
CA LYS A 28 -3.80 -52.46 0.21
C LYS A 28 -3.95 -51.31 -0.78
N MET A 29 -3.61 -51.53 -2.05
CA MET A 29 -3.88 -50.58 -3.12
C MET A 29 -5.38 -50.32 -3.07
N ARG A 30 -5.74 -49.17 -2.50
CA ARG A 30 -7.07 -48.64 -2.57
C ARG A 30 -7.21 -48.23 -4.03
N THR A 31 -7.90 -49.04 -4.82
CA THR A 31 -8.41 -48.63 -6.11
C THR A 31 -9.34 -47.45 -5.82
N GLU A 32 -8.80 -46.23 -5.86
CA GLU A 32 -9.65 -45.06 -6.03
C GLU A 32 -10.37 -45.31 -7.35
N ARG A 33 -11.65 -45.66 -7.26
CA ARG A 33 -12.54 -45.51 -8.41
C ARG A 33 -12.37 -44.07 -8.84
N ILE A 34 -11.68 -43.84 -9.95
CA ILE A 34 -11.86 -42.64 -10.75
C ILE A 34 -13.36 -42.63 -11.00
N ALA A 35 -14.09 -41.78 -10.27
CA ALA A 35 -15.51 -41.60 -10.52
C ALA A 35 -15.61 -41.23 -12.01
N ALA A 36 -16.35 -42.03 -12.78
CA ALA A 36 -16.61 -41.69 -14.17
C ALA A 36 -17.11 -40.25 -14.20
N ALA A 37 -16.55 -39.43 -15.09
CA ALA A 37 -16.99 -38.06 -15.24
C ALA A 37 -18.53 -38.07 -15.43
N PRO A 38 -19.26 -37.17 -14.75
CA PRO A 38 -20.71 -37.12 -14.87
C PRO A 38 -21.07 -36.98 -16.36
N ILE A 39 -22.03 -37.78 -16.82
CA ILE A 39 -22.50 -37.73 -18.20
C ILE A 39 -23.27 -36.41 -18.37
N PRO A 40 -22.93 -35.55 -19.35
CA PRO A 40 -23.64 -34.30 -19.56
C PRO A 40 -25.08 -34.54 -20.00
N ASP A 41 -26.00 -33.72 -19.50
CA ASP A 41 -27.40 -33.68 -19.94
C ASP A 41 -27.55 -33.06 -21.34
N LEU A 42 -26.65 -32.13 -21.69
CA LEU A 42 -26.59 -31.50 -23.02
C LEU A 42 -25.14 -31.31 -23.46
N VAL A 43 -24.82 -31.71 -24.68
CA VAL A 43 -23.54 -31.43 -25.35
C VAL A 43 -23.80 -30.53 -26.54
N ILE A 44 -23.15 -29.37 -26.56
CA ILE A 44 -23.32 -28.35 -27.60
C ILE A 44 -22.10 -28.38 -28.52
N SER A 45 -22.33 -28.63 -29.80
CA SER A 45 -21.30 -28.78 -30.83
C SER A 45 -21.43 -27.79 -31.99
N THR A 46 -22.55 -27.06 -32.07
CA THR A 46 -22.83 -26.11 -33.15
C THR A 46 -23.37 -24.78 -32.64
N ASN A 47 -23.23 -23.73 -33.45
CA ASN A 47 -23.80 -22.41 -33.17
C ASN A 47 -25.33 -22.45 -33.02
N ALA A 48 -26.02 -23.32 -33.76
CA ALA A 48 -27.47 -23.43 -33.73
C ALA A 48 -27.97 -24.07 -32.41
N GLU A 49 -27.29 -25.11 -31.94
CA GLU A 49 -27.55 -25.71 -30.62
C GLU A 49 -27.30 -24.71 -29.50
N PHE A 50 -26.18 -23.97 -29.58
CA PHE A 50 -25.86 -22.95 -28.60
C PHE A 50 -26.90 -21.81 -28.58
N ALA A 51 -27.29 -21.30 -29.75
CA ALA A 51 -28.32 -20.28 -29.85
C ALA A 51 -29.65 -20.76 -29.25
N THR A 52 -30.09 -21.98 -29.58
CA THR A 52 -31.32 -22.56 -29.02
C THR A 52 -31.29 -22.64 -27.50
N PHE A 53 -30.16 -23.07 -26.92
CA PHE A 53 -29.96 -23.13 -25.47
C PHE A 53 -30.04 -21.74 -24.81
N ILE A 54 -29.37 -20.74 -25.38
CA ILE A 54 -29.36 -19.37 -24.85
C ILE A 54 -30.74 -18.71 -24.97
N ASP A 55 -31.42 -18.88 -26.11
CA ASP A 55 -32.73 -18.31 -26.36
C ASP A 55 -33.80 -18.90 -25.42
N ASP A 56 -33.75 -20.20 -25.16
CA ASP A 56 -34.63 -20.87 -24.19
C ASP A 56 -34.54 -20.27 -22.78
N ILE A 57 -33.32 -19.94 -22.33
CA ILE A 57 -33.09 -19.29 -21.03
C ILE A 57 -33.58 -17.84 -21.06
N ASN A 58 -33.18 -17.08 -22.07
CA ASN A 58 -33.40 -15.64 -22.12
C ASN A 58 -34.86 -15.25 -22.41
N ALA A 59 -35.66 -16.16 -22.95
CA ALA A 59 -37.11 -16.00 -23.14
C ALA A 59 -37.94 -16.25 -21.87
N GLN A 60 -37.33 -16.62 -20.75
CA GLN A 60 -38.04 -16.87 -19.49
C GLN A 60 -38.37 -15.55 -18.77
N SER A 61 -39.65 -15.32 -18.46
CA SER A 61 -40.13 -14.14 -17.73
C SER A 61 -40.31 -14.36 -16.22
N THR A 62 -40.16 -15.61 -15.76
CA THR A 62 -40.28 -16.01 -14.36
C THR A 62 -39.25 -17.07 -14.01
N HIS A 63 -38.76 -17.05 -12.77
CA HIS A 63 -37.87 -18.08 -12.24
C HIS A 63 -38.65 -19.39 -12.06
N ASP A 64 -38.49 -20.31 -13.02
CA ASP A 64 -39.07 -21.65 -12.98
C ASP A 64 -37.92 -22.66 -13.03
N ASN A 65 -37.62 -23.28 -11.88
CA ASN A 65 -36.52 -24.21 -11.72
C ASN A 65 -36.50 -25.35 -12.76
N THR A 66 -37.67 -25.76 -13.27
CA THR A 66 -37.74 -26.80 -14.30
C THR A 66 -37.24 -26.32 -15.67
N LYS A 67 -37.31 -25.01 -15.92
CA LYS A 67 -36.87 -24.34 -17.15
C LYS A 67 -35.52 -23.65 -17.00
N CYS A 68 -35.08 -23.36 -15.78
CA CYS A 68 -33.79 -22.73 -15.51
C CYS A 68 -32.61 -23.73 -15.51
N TRP A 69 -32.77 -24.95 -16.04
CA TRP A 69 -31.70 -25.95 -16.15
C TRP A 69 -31.11 -26.40 -14.81
N GLU A 70 -31.86 -26.30 -13.71
CA GLU A 70 -31.36 -26.66 -12.38
C GLU A 70 -30.90 -28.12 -12.30
N GLY A 71 -29.70 -28.33 -11.74
CA GLY A 71 -29.10 -29.67 -11.59
C GLY A 71 -28.64 -30.31 -12.91
N LYS A 72 -28.79 -29.61 -14.04
CA LYS A 72 -28.35 -30.10 -15.36
C LYS A 72 -26.90 -29.74 -15.65
N LEU A 73 -26.18 -30.64 -16.30
CA LEU A 73 -24.83 -30.42 -16.82
C LEU A 73 -24.86 -30.18 -18.32
N ILE A 74 -24.35 -29.02 -18.74
CA ILE A 74 -24.22 -28.59 -20.13
C ILE A 74 -22.74 -28.46 -20.44
N GLU A 75 -22.29 -29.10 -21.51
CA GLU A 75 -20.88 -29.06 -21.96
C GLU A 75 -20.75 -28.53 -23.38
N LEU A 76 -19.72 -27.73 -23.63
CA LEU A 76 -19.28 -27.46 -25.01
C LEU A 76 -18.39 -28.60 -25.53
N ALA A 77 -18.60 -28.98 -26.78
CA ALA A 77 -17.75 -29.90 -27.54
C ALA A 77 -17.00 -29.23 -28.70
N ALA A 78 -17.29 -27.95 -28.97
CA ALA A 78 -16.64 -27.13 -29.98
C ALA A 78 -16.72 -25.66 -29.59
N ASP A 79 -15.89 -24.84 -30.24
CA ASP A 79 -16.05 -23.39 -30.20
C ASP A 79 -17.35 -22.98 -30.89
N VAL A 80 -18.05 -22.00 -30.31
CA VAL A 80 -19.37 -21.56 -30.78
C VAL A 80 -19.42 -20.04 -30.90
N SER A 81 -20.37 -19.55 -31.68
CA SER A 81 -20.64 -18.12 -31.89
C SER A 81 -22.10 -17.80 -31.63
N TYR A 82 -22.35 -16.65 -31.00
CA TYR A 82 -23.69 -16.15 -30.72
C TYR A 82 -23.76 -14.63 -30.86
N THR A 83 -24.84 -14.15 -31.49
CA THR A 83 -25.12 -12.73 -31.63
C THR A 83 -26.32 -12.37 -30.76
N ILE A 84 -26.12 -11.53 -29.76
CA ILE A 84 -27.19 -11.01 -28.90
C ILE A 84 -28.01 -10.01 -29.71
N THR A 85 -29.23 -10.40 -30.08
CA THR A 85 -30.16 -9.56 -30.87
C THR A 85 -31.16 -8.81 -30.01
N SER A 86 -31.36 -9.23 -28.77
CA SER A 86 -32.25 -8.59 -27.79
C SER A 86 -31.74 -8.78 -26.37
N LYS A 87 -32.16 -7.91 -25.44
CA LYS A 87 -31.79 -8.07 -24.03
C LYS A 87 -32.53 -9.28 -23.44
N PRO A 88 -31.89 -10.07 -22.56
CA PRO A 88 -32.57 -11.10 -21.78
C PRO A 88 -33.79 -10.57 -21.01
N LEU A 89 -34.89 -11.34 -20.96
CA LEU A 89 -36.10 -10.93 -20.26
C LEU A 89 -35.88 -10.78 -18.75
N ASN A 90 -36.64 -9.89 -18.12
CA ASN A 90 -36.65 -9.77 -16.67
C ASN A 90 -37.16 -11.10 -16.09
N GLY A 91 -36.45 -11.65 -15.10
CA GLY A 91 -36.82 -12.92 -14.47
C GLY A 91 -36.26 -14.17 -15.15
N SER A 92 -35.43 -14.05 -16.20
CA SER A 92 -34.69 -15.19 -16.78
C SER A 92 -33.51 -15.60 -15.90
N PHE A 93 -33.37 -16.89 -15.63
CA PHE A 93 -32.26 -17.43 -14.82
C PHE A 93 -31.64 -18.66 -15.45
N PHE A 94 -30.31 -18.72 -15.39
CA PHE A 94 -29.57 -19.95 -15.58
C PHE A 94 -29.16 -20.54 -14.22
N CYS A 95 -29.65 -21.73 -13.89
CA CYS A 95 -29.43 -22.44 -12.62
C CYS A 95 -28.73 -23.81 -12.81
N GLY A 96 -28.27 -24.11 -14.04
CA GLY A 96 -27.52 -25.33 -14.33
C GLY A 96 -26.02 -25.19 -14.14
N THR A 97 -25.28 -26.23 -14.49
CA THR A 97 -23.82 -26.21 -14.62
C THR A 97 -23.45 -26.14 -16.10
N PHE A 98 -22.88 -25.02 -16.54
CA PHE A 98 -22.31 -24.85 -17.86
C PHE A 98 -20.78 -25.00 -17.77
N ASP A 99 -20.22 -26.00 -18.45
CA ASP A 99 -18.79 -26.25 -18.54
C ASP A 99 -18.33 -26.04 -19.99
N GLY A 100 -17.59 -24.96 -20.24
CA GLY A 100 -17.04 -24.68 -21.55
C GLY A 100 -15.91 -25.61 -21.97
N LYS A 101 -15.32 -26.40 -21.05
CA LYS A 101 -14.19 -27.31 -21.32
C LYS A 101 -13.00 -26.67 -22.05
N GLY A 102 -12.81 -25.37 -21.86
CA GLY A 102 -11.77 -24.57 -22.50
C GLY A 102 -12.13 -24.06 -23.90
N HIS A 103 -13.33 -24.35 -24.41
CA HIS A 103 -13.81 -23.83 -25.69
C HIS A 103 -14.12 -22.33 -25.62
N THR A 104 -14.13 -21.72 -26.80
CA THR A 104 -14.40 -20.30 -26.99
C THR A 104 -15.83 -20.03 -27.42
N ILE A 105 -16.49 -19.09 -26.74
CA ILE A 105 -17.75 -18.48 -27.16
C ILE A 105 -17.43 -17.12 -27.78
N THR A 106 -17.62 -16.99 -29.09
CA THR A 106 -17.55 -15.70 -29.79
C THR A 106 -18.88 -14.98 -29.65
N LEU A 107 -18.92 -13.94 -28.83
CA LEU A 107 -20.12 -13.20 -28.45
C LEU A 107 -20.12 -11.82 -29.10
N ASN A 108 -21.15 -11.53 -29.89
CA ASN A 108 -21.31 -10.23 -30.54
C ASN A 108 -22.64 -9.56 -30.18
N ALA A 109 -22.63 -8.25 -29.96
CA ALA A 109 -23.84 -7.47 -29.78
C ALA A 109 -23.63 -6.03 -30.26
N ASN A 110 -24.67 -5.45 -30.85
CA ASN A 110 -24.71 -4.03 -31.15
C ASN A 110 -26.12 -3.50 -30.87
N LEU A 111 -26.40 -3.28 -29.60
CA LEU A 111 -27.71 -2.89 -29.11
C LEU A 111 -27.64 -1.52 -28.43
N THR A 112 -28.77 -0.83 -28.39
CA THR A 112 -28.97 0.40 -27.60
C THR A 112 -29.68 0.12 -26.27
N SER A 113 -29.96 -1.15 -25.97
CA SER A 113 -30.68 -1.59 -24.78
C SER A 113 -29.77 -1.71 -23.56
N THR A 114 -30.37 -1.68 -22.37
CA THR A 114 -29.68 -2.03 -21.13
C THR A 114 -29.56 -3.55 -21.00
N CYS A 115 -28.65 -3.99 -20.13
CA CYS A 115 -28.44 -5.40 -19.81
C CYS A 115 -28.03 -6.24 -21.04
N THR A 116 -27.20 -5.70 -21.93
CA THR A 116 -26.62 -6.45 -23.06
C THR A 116 -25.55 -7.41 -22.54
N ASN A 117 -25.95 -8.67 -22.30
CA ASN A 117 -25.16 -9.75 -21.71
C ASN A 117 -25.62 -11.10 -22.28
N LEU A 118 -24.83 -12.17 -22.12
CA LEU A 118 -25.25 -13.52 -22.48
C LEU A 118 -26.50 -13.98 -21.71
N PHE A 119 -26.54 -13.74 -20.40
CA PHE A 119 -27.66 -14.07 -19.51
C PHE A 119 -28.13 -12.86 -18.72
N ARG A 120 -29.39 -12.87 -18.27
CA ARG A 120 -29.82 -11.89 -17.26
C ARG A 120 -29.25 -12.22 -15.89
N ASN A 121 -29.53 -13.42 -15.42
CA ASN A 121 -29.17 -13.88 -14.10
C ASN A 121 -28.49 -15.26 -14.18
N ILE A 122 -27.40 -15.42 -13.45
CA ILE A 122 -26.99 -16.74 -12.98
C ILE A 122 -27.65 -16.92 -11.61
N GLY A 123 -28.46 -17.96 -11.47
CA GLY A 123 -29.22 -18.27 -10.26
C GLY A 123 -28.35 -18.91 -9.17
N ASP A 124 -28.94 -19.09 -7.99
CA ASP A 124 -28.24 -19.53 -6.77
C ASP A 124 -27.45 -20.84 -6.96
N ASN A 125 -28.00 -21.80 -7.71
CA ASN A 125 -27.37 -23.10 -8.01
C ASN A 125 -26.63 -23.10 -9.36
N GLY A 126 -26.63 -21.97 -10.06
CA GLY A 126 -25.97 -21.81 -11.35
C GLY A 126 -24.45 -21.83 -11.21
N VAL A 127 -23.79 -22.62 -12.05
CA VAL A 127 -22.34 -22.68 -12.19
C VAL A 127 -21.97 -22.46 -13.64
N PHE A 128 -21.10 -21.49 -13.92
CA PHE A 128 -20.57 -21.23 -15.26
C PHE A 128 -19.05 -21.28 -15.21
N LYS A 129 -18.42 -22.19 -15.96
CA LYS A 129 -16.99 -22.46 -15.81
C LYS A 129 -16.22 -22.83 -17.07
N ASN A 130 -14.89 -22.75 -16.98
CA ASN A 130 -13.94 -23.24 -17.98
C ASN A 130 -14.21 -22.71 -19.40
N THR A 131 -14.48 -21.42 -19.55
CA THR A 131 -14.93 -20.86 -20.83
C THR A 131 -14.10 -19.67 -21.24
N ASN A 132 -13.73 -19.63 -22.53
CA ASN A 132 -13.09 -18.49 -23.14
C ASN A 132 -14.14 -17.66 -23.89
N PHE A 133 -14.04 -16.33 -23.85
CA PHE A 133 -14.92 -15.42 -24.57
C PHE A 133 -14.13 -14.53 -25.52
N ALA A 134 -14.64 -14.35 -26.73
CA ALA A 134 -14.11 -13.43 -27.74
C ALA A 134 -15.26 -12.63 -28.38
N GLY A 135 -14.94 -11.56 -29.12
CA GLY A 135 -15.93 -10.76 -29.85
C GLY A 135 -16.10 -9.34 -29.31
N SER A 136 -17.27 -8.74 -29.55
CA SER A 136 -17.54 -7.34 -29.19
C SER A 136 -19.00 -7.13 -28.78
N ILE A 137 -19.20 -6.47 -27.65
CA ILE A 137 -20.51 -6.09 -27.13
C ILE A 137 -20.61 -4.58 -27.09
N THR A 138 -21.56 -4.02 -27.83
CA THR A 138 -22.03 -2.64 -27.65
C THR A 138 -23.44 -2.68 -27.06
N GLY A 139 -23.63 -2.00 -25.94
CA GLY A 139 -24.89 -1.90 -25.21
C GLY A 139 -25.09 -0.53 -24.57
N SER A 140 -26.10 -0.39 -23.72
CA SER A 140 -26.29 0.77 -22.83
C SER A 140 -25.86 0.39 -21.39
N ASN A 141 -26.64 0.76 -20.37
CA ASN A 141 -26.34 0.45 -18.96
C ASN A 141 -26.31 -1.06 -18.67
N TYR A 142 -25.43 -1.45 -17.76
CA TYR A 142 -25.34 -2.81 -17.19
C TYR A 142 -24.92 -3.87 -18.22
N SER A 143 -24.06 -3.45 -19.15
CA SER A 143 -23.52 -4.33 -20.20
C SER A 143 -22.24 -5.01 -19.71
N ALA A 144 -22.17 -6.31 -19.89
CA ALA A 144 -21.06 -7.16 -19.52
C ALA A 144 -21.07 -8.43 -20.40
N VAL A 145 -20.03 -9.24 -20.29
CA VAL A 145 -19.91 -10.45 -21.12
C VAL A 145 -20.95 -11.50 -20.72
N LEU A 146 -21.03 -11.82 -19.43
CA LEU A 146 -21.74 -13.01 -18.98
C LEU A 146 -23.14 -12.69 -18.45
N CYS A 147 -23.25 -11.87 -17.40
CA CYS A 147 -24.56 -11.62 -16.80
C CYS A 147 -24.72 -10.26 -16.12
N THR A 148 -25.99 -9.85 -15.95
CA THR A 148 -26.31 -8.67 -15.15
C THR A 148 -26.20 -8.97 -13.66
N TYR A 149 -26.80 -10.07 -13.20
CA TYR A 149 -26.79 -10.45 -11.79
C TYR A 149 -26.24 -11.86 -11.60
N ASN A 150 -25.20 -11.99 -10.77
CA ASN A 150 -24.64 -13.28 -10.40
C ASN A 150 -25.06 -13.64 -8.97
N ASN A 151 -25.94 -14.64 -8.84
CA ASN A 151 -26.28 -15.29 -7.57
C ASN A 151 -25.54 -16.61 -7.40
N GLY A 152 -24.93 -17.13 -8.46
CA GLY A 152 -24.26 -18.43 -8.47
C GLY A 152 -22.74 -18.30 -8.45
N LYS A 153 -22.09 -19.23 -9.15
CA LYS A 153 -20.64 -19.32 -9.26
C LYS A 153 -20.19 -19.17 -10.71
N ILE A 154 -19.30 -18.22 -10.95
CA ILE A 154 -18.56 -18.09 -12.21
C ILE A 154 -17.10 -18.41 -11.88
N GLU A 155 -16.50 -19.38 -12.56
CA GLU A 155 -15.11 -19.78 -12.27
C GLU A 155 -14.29 -20.09 -13.51
N ASP A 156 -12.98 -19.84 -13.47
CA ASP A 156 -12.02 -20.29 -14.48
C ASP A 156 -12.42 -19.85 -15.92
N CYS A 157 -12.91 -18.61 -16.05
CA CYS A 157 -13.33 -18.03 -17.33
C CYS A 157 -12.38 -16.92 -17.77
N THR A 158 -12.10 -16.85 -19.08
CA THR A 158 -11.29 -15.78 -19.66
C THR A 158 -12.08 -15.02 -20.71
N SER A 159 -11.98 -13.69 -20.74
CA SER A 159 -12.62 -12.84 -21.74
C SER A 159 -11.61 -11.97 -22.47
N SER A 160 -11.65 -11.96 -23.79
CA SER A 160 -11.01 -10.97 -24.66
C SER A 160 -12.05 -10.10 -25.39
N VAL A 161 -13.28 -10.04 -24.88
CA VAL A 161 -14.40 -9.29 -25.49
C VAL A 161 -14.18 -7.79 -25.30
N SER A 162 -14.40 -7.01 -26.36
CA SER A 162 -14.52 -5.54 -26.23
C SER A 162 -15.93 -5.17 -25.79
N VAL A 163 -16.11 -4.69 -24.57
CA VAL A 163 -17.40 -4.25 -24.02
C VAL A 163 -17.47 -2.73 -24.04
N THR A 164 -18.43 -2.16 -24.77
CA THR A 164 -18.71 -0.73 -24.82
C THR A 164 -20.13 -0.43 -24.36
N ALA A 165 -20.28 0.35 -23.29
CA ALA A 165 -21.56 0.90 -22.88
C ALA A 165 -21.67 2.37 -23.33
N THR A 166 -22.76 2.67 -24.03
CA THR A 166 -23.21 4.04 -24.33
C THR A 166 -23.83 4.74 -23.12
N GLY A 167 -24.24 3.95 -22.11
CA GLY A 167 -24.68 4.44 -20.81
C GLY A 167 -23.54 4.54 -19.79
N ASP A 168 -23.91 4.48 -18.52
CA ASP A 168 -23.00 4.70 -17.40
C ASP A 168 -22.14 3.46 -17.10
N TYR A 169 -22.69 2.26 -17.11
CA TYR A 169 -22.02 1.08 -16.50
C TYR A 169 -21.66 -0.01 -17.50
N ALA A 170 -20.41 -0.47 -17.47
CA ALA A 170 -19.95 -1.70 -18.14
C ALA A 170 -19.01 -2.52 -17.26
N ALA A 171 -18.97 -3.84 -17.46
CA ALA A 171 -18.06 -4.73 -16.76
C ALA A 171 -17.48 -5.83 -17.67
N GLY A 172 -16.31 -6.37 -17.33
CA GLY A 172 -15.70 -7.46 -18.10
C GLY A 172 -16.44 -8.80 -18.01
N PHE A 173 -17.16 -9.08 -16.92
CA PHE A 173 -17.95 -10.31 -16.76
C PHE A 173 -19.36 -10.08 -16.24
N VAL A 174 -19.48 -9.38 -15.11
CA VAL A 174 -20.73 -9.28 -14.35
C VAL A 174 -21.04 -7.84 -14.00
N TYR A 175 -22.27 -7.37 -14.17
CA TYR A 175 -22.62 -6.06 -13.62
C TYR A 175 -22.65 -6.08 -12.08
N GLU A 176 -23.46 -6.95 -11.48
CA GLU A 176 -23.63 -7.06 -10.03
C GLU A 176 -23.42 -8.50 -9.52
N ASN A 177 -22.51 -8.65 -8.57
CA ASN A 177 -22.32 -9.87 -7.80
C ASN A 177 -23.21 -9.80 -6.54
N VAL A 178 -24.24 -10.64 -6.49
CA VAL A 178 -25.38 -10.47 -5.57
C VAL A 178 -25.00 -10.82 -4.13
N ALA A 179 -25.58 -10.06 -3.19
CA ALA A 179 -25.28 -10.13 -1.77
C ALA A 179 -25.41 -11.56 -1.22
N ASN A 180 -24.44 -11.97 -0.39
CA ASN A 180 -24.32 -13.27 0.29
C ASN A 180 -24.31 -14.51 -0.62
N LYS A 181 -24.21 -14.34 -1.93
CA LYS A 181 -24.41 -15.43 -2.89
C LYS A 181 -23.34 -15.46 -3.97
N GLY A 182 -23.25 -14.38 -4.73
CA GLY A 182 -22.46 -14.32 -5.96
C GLY A 182 -20.97 -14.57 -5.73
N LYS A 183 -20.39 -15.42 -6.59
CA LYS A 183 -18.97 -15.75 -6.61
C LYS A 183 -18.40 -15.60 -8.03
N VAL A 184 -17.31 -14.86 -8.14
CA VAL A 184 -16.49 -14.77 -9.37
C VAL A 184 -15.07 -15.19 -9.01
N LEU A 185 -14.61 -16.32 -9.54
CA LEU A 185 -13.40 -17.00 -9.09
C LEU A 185 -12.45 -17.23 -10.27
N ASN A 186 -11.16 -16.91 -10.12
CA ASN A 186 -10.12 -17.22 -11.12
C ASN A 186 -10.45 -16.73 -12.56
N CYS A 187 -11.22 -15.65 -12.68
CA CYS A 187 -11.60 -15.12 -13.99
C CYS A 187 -10.61 -14.07 -14.47
N ALA A 188 -10.34 -14.05 -15.77
CA ALA A 188 -9.41 -13.12 -16.40
C ALA A 188 -10.09 -12.26 -17.47
N ASN A 189 -10.05 -10.94 -17.33
CA ASN A 189 -10.41 -10.03 -18.41
C ASN A 189 -9.14 -9.51 -19.12
N ASN A 190 -9.04 -9.80 -20.40
CA ASN A 190 -8.02 -9.31 -21.33
C ASN A 190 -8.62 -8.31 -22.35
N GLY A 191 -9.95 -8.17 -22.39
CA GLY A 191 -10.67 -7.29 -23.30
C GLY A 191 -10.78 -5.85 -22.82
N ILE A 192 -11.17 -4.94 -23.72
CA ILE A 192 -11.39 -3.53 -23.38
C ILE A 192 -12.78 -3.38 -22.75
N VAL A 193 -12.88 -2.59 -21.67
CA VAL A 193 -14.17 -2.19 -21.07
C VAL A 193 -14.29 -0.67 -21.14
N LYS A 194 -15.22 -0.16 -21.96
CA LYS A 194 -15.42 1.28 -22.20
C LYS A 194 -16.80 1.73 -21.72
N ALA A 195 -16.84 2.64 -20.75
CA ALA A 195 -18.07 3.23 -20.20
C ALA A 195 -17.74 4.49 -19.38
N LYS A 196 -18.74 5.18 -18.84
CA LYS A 196 -18.51 6.24 -17.83
C LYS A 196 -18.00 5.66 -16.50
N ILE A 197 -18.51 4.50 -16.10
CA ILE A 197 -18.18 3.76 -14.88
C ILE A 197 -17.81 2.31 -15.29
N PRO A 198 -16.60 2.13 -15.84
CA PRO A 198 -16.12 0.83 -16.29
C PRO A 198 -15.44 0.04 -15.14
N ALA A 199 -15.66 -1.28 -15.13
CA ALA A 199 -14.98 -2.21 -14.23
C ALA A 199 -14.37 -3.38 -15.02
N GLY A 200 -13.13 -3.76 -14.70
CA GLY A 200 -12.48 -4.84 -15.44
C GLY A 200 -13.09 -6.23 -15.23
N ILE A 201 -13.74 -6.50 -14.08
CA ILE A 201 -14.40 -7.78 -13.79
C ILE A 201 -15.87 -7.59 -13.45
N CYS A 202 -16.16 -6.86 -12.38
CA CYS A 202 -17.51 -6.71 -11.83
C CYS A 202 -17.80 -5.27 -11.44
N ASN A 203 -18.96 -4.69 -11.75
CA ASN A 203 -19.20 -3.30 -11.33
C ASN A 203 -19.49 -3.18 -9.82
N ASP A 204 -20.46 -3.94 -9.31
CA ASP A 204 -20.91 -3.92 -7.92
C ASP A 204 -20.74 -5.29 -7.25
N ASN A 205 -19.76 -5.42 -6.34
CA ASN A 205 -19.62 -6.58 -5.46
C ASN A 205 -20.36 -6.32 -4.15
N LYS A 206 -21.55 -6.91 -3.97
CA LYS A 206 -22.40 -6.64 -2.80
C LYS A 206 -21.90 -7.34 -1.53
N ALA A 207 -22.46 -6.94 -0.38
CA ALA A 207 -22.10 -7.50 0.92
C ALA A 207 -22.24 -9.03 0.95
N GLY A 208 -21.21 -9.72 1.45
CA GLY A 208 -21.15 -11.19 1.48
C GLY A 208 -20.89 -11.87 0.13
N ALA A 209 -20.79 -11.12 -0.97
CA ALA A 209 -20.36 -11.64 -2.26
C ALA A 209 -18.83 -11.69 -2.37
N LEU A 210 -18.31 -12.55 -3.25
CA LEU A 210 -16.88 -12.85 -3.35
C LEU A 210 -16.35 -12.67 -4.79
N ILE A 211 -15.24 -11.94 -4.91
CA ILE A 211 -14.35 -11.95 -6.08
C ILE A 211 -12.98 -12.46 -5.60
N ASP A 212 -12.53 -13.58 -6.15
CA ASP A 212 -11.28 -14.24 -5.73
C ASP A 212 -10.44 -14.65 -6.93
N GLY A 213 -9.11 -14.50 -6.84
CA GLY A 213 -8.18 -14.99 -7.85
C GLY A 213 -8.33 -14.34 -9.23
N CYS A 214 -9.07 -13.24 -9.34
CA CYS A 214 -9.41 -12.64 -10.63
C CYS A 214 -8.31 -11.70 -11.12
N VAL A 215 -8.17 -11.61 -12.44
CA VAL A 215 -7.14 -10.78 -13.09
C VAL A 215 -7.76 -9.88 -14.14
N ASN A 216 -7.44 -8.59 -14.11
CA ASN A 216 -7.73 -7.70 -15.24
C ASN A 216 -6.43 -7.24 -15.91
N ASN A 217 -6.15 -7.80 -17.08
CA ASN A 217 -5.11 -7.35 -18.01
C ASN A 217 -5.63 -6.38 -19.07
N GLY A 218 -6.95 -6.34 -19.26
CA GLY A 218 -7.64 -5.49 -20.23
C GLY A 218 -7.66 -4.00 -19.85
N THR A 219 -7.83 -3.14 -20.86
CA THR A 219 -7.92 -1.69 -20.64
C THR A 219 -9.33 -1.28 -20.23
N THR A 220 -9.44 -0.56 -19.13
CA THR A 220 -10.68 0.05 -18.62
C THR A 220 -10.69 1.52 -19.06
N THR A 221 -11.64 1.94 -19.91
CA THR A 221 -11.66 3.30 -20.50
C THR A 221 -12.88 4.09 -20.03
N VAL A 222 -12.62 5.23 -19.38
CA VAL A 222 -13.63 6.16 -18.88
C VAL A 222 -14.07 7.13 -19.99
N THR A 223 -15.38 7.24 -20.24
CA THR A 223 -15.93 8.04 -21.35
C THR A 223 -16.58 9.36 -20.98
N ALA A 224 -16.84 9.59 -19.70
CA ALA A 224 -17.36 10.85 -19.18
C ALA A 224 -16.89 11.07 -17.73
N SER A 225 -16.94 12.31 -17.24
CA SER A 225 -16.58 12.62 -15.87
C SER A 225 -17.38 11.75 -14.90
N THR A 226 -16.66 11.13 -13.98
CA THR A 226 -17.18 10.03 -13.17
C THR A 226 -16.53 10.02 -11.81
N ASN A 227 -17.24 9.49 -10.83
CA ASN A 227 -16.73 9.24 -9.49
C ASN A 227 -16.39 7.75 -9.31
N GLY A 228 -15.94 7.05 -10.35
CA GLY A 228 -15.41 5.70 -10.15
C GLY A 228 -15.09 4.93 -11.43
N ALA A 229 -13.84 4.49 -11.53
CA ALA A 229 -13.37 3.50 -12.47
C ALA A 229 -12.40 2.57 -11.75
N ALA A 230 -12.47 1.27 -12.06
CA ALA A 230 -11.63 0.30 -11.37
C ALA A 230 -11.15 -0.85 -12.26
N GLY A 231 -9.97 -1.37 -11.91
CA GLY A 231 -9.40 -2.52 -12.61
C GLY A 231 -10.12 -3.83 -12.28
N ILE A 232 -10.69 -4.02 -11.09
CA ILE A 232 -11.46 -5.22 -10.73
C ILE A 232 -12.93 -4.87 -10.54
N ALA A 233 -13.26 -4.06 -9.54
CA ALA A 233 -14.64 -3.68 -9.27
C ALA A 233 -14.87 -2.24 -8.86
N THR A 234 -15.83 -1.54 -9.46
CA THR A 234 -16.06 -0.13 -9.11
C THR A 234 -16.47 0.02 -7.64
N LYS A 235 -17.42 -0.80 -7.17
CA LYS A 235 -17.90 -0.74 -5.80
C LYS A 235 -17.78 -2.10 -5.14
N ASN A 236 -17.17 -2.11 -3.96
CA ASN A 236 -17.03 -3.26 -3.10
C ASN A 236 -17.71 -3.01 -1.75
N TYR A 237 -18.68 -3.86 -1.45
CA TYR A 237 -19.33 -4.02 -0.15
C TYR A 237 -19.08 -5.41 0.44
N GLY A 238 -18.51 -6.33 -0.35
CA GLY A 238 -18.17 -7.71 0.00
C GLY A 238 -16.66 -7.96 0.04
N THR A 239 -16.22 -9.14 -0.38
CA THR A 239 -14.79 -9.49 -0.36
C THR A 239 -14.20 -9.52 -1.76
N ILE A 240 -13.08 -8.83 -1.94
CA ILE A 240 -12.16 -8.96 -3.07
C ILE A 240 -10.83 -9.47 -2.53
N THR A 241 -10.38 -10.62 -3.01
CA THR A 241 -9.13 -11.22 -2.52
C THR A 241 -8.32 -11.87 -3.64
N ASN A 242 -7.00 -11.95 -3.46
CA ASN A 242 -6.07 -12.55 -4.42
C ASN A 242 -6.20 -12.00 -5.85
N CYS A 243 -6.65 -10.76 -6.01
CA CYS A 243 -6.94 -10.19 -7.32
C CYS A 243 -5.76 -9.35 -7.83
N THR A 244 -5.59 -9.32 -9.15
CA THR A 244 -4.51 -8.56 -9.79
C THR A 244 -5.02 -7.68 -10.91
N HIS A 245 -4.65 -6.41 -10.88
CA HIS A 245 -4.85 -5.50 -12.01
C HIS A 245 -3.52 -5.19 -12.70
N ASN A 246 -3.42 -5.56 -13.98
CA ASN A 246 -2.26 -5.30 -14.85
C ASN A 246 -2.61 -4.42 -16.06
N GLY A 247 -3.89 -4.23 -16.37
CA GLY A 247 -4.34 -3.40 -17.49
C GLY A 247 -4.27 -1.89 -17.20
N THR A 248 -4.50 -1.07 -18.21
CA THR A 248 -4.52 0.39 -18.04
C THR A 248 -5.93 0.86 -17.66
N ILE A 249 -6.05 1.85 -16.77
CA ILE A 249 -7.27 2.66 -16.64
C ILE A 249 -7.08 3.96 -17.43
N GLY A 250 -7.65 4.01 -18.63
CA GLY A 250 -7.58 5.13 -19.56
C GLY A 250 -8.81 6.04 -19.51
N VAL A 251 -8.71 7.18 -20.20
CA VAL A 251 -9.76 8.21 -20.30
C VAL A 251 -9.88 8.63 -21.76
N ASP A 252 -11.11 8.68 -22.29
CA ASP A 252 -11.40 9.07 -23.67
C ASP A 252 -12.80 9.73 -23.78
N PRO A 253 -12.91 11.03 -24.10
CA PRO A 253 -11.84 11.93 -24.51
C PRO A 253 -10.97 12.42 -23.34
N ALA A 254 -9.78 12.96 -23.65
CA ALA A 254 -8.91 13.58 -22.64
C ALA A 254 -9.59 14.79 -21.96
N GLY A 255 -9.25 15.07 -20.70
CA GLY A 255 -9.74 16.24 -19.95
C GLY A 255 -10.94 16.00 -19.03
N LEU A 256 -11.36 14.75 -18.84
CA LEU A 256 -12.43 14.39 -17.90
C LEU A 256 -11.92 14.39 -16.44
N SER A 257 -12.82 14.68 -15.50
CA SER A 257 -12.55 14.48 -14.07
C SER A 257 -12.80 13.01 -13.72
N VAL A 258 -11.77 12.32 -13.26
CA VAL A 258 -11.83 10.86 -13.07
C VAL A 258 -11.30 10.46 -11.70
N TYR A 259 -12.10 9.65 -11.02
CA TYR A 259 -11.68 8.90 -9.85
C TYR A 259 -11.36 7.47 -10.28
N SER A 260 -10.13 7.03 -10.04
CA SER A 260 -9.64 5.74 -10.52
C SER A 260 -8.91 4.96 -9.44
N SER A 261 -9.00 3.63 -9.52
CA SER A 261 -8.30 2.74 -8.61
C SER A 261 -7.93 1.42 -9.26
N GLY A 262 -6.80 0.82 -8.88
CA GLY A 262 -6.39 -0.45 -9.47
C GLY A 262 -7.32 -1.62 -9.15
N ILE A 263 -7.78 -1.77 -7.90
CA ILE A 263 -8.64 -2.88 -7.50
C ILE A 263 -10.10 -2.45 -7.43
N ALA A 264 -10.43 -1.56 -6.49
CA ALA A 264 -11.80 -1.08 -6.38
C ALA A 264 -11.91 0.40 -6.09
N HIS A 265 -12.79 1.12 -6.77
CA HIS A 265 -12.90 2.56 -6.53
C HIS A 265 -13.44 2.85 -5.12
N LEU A 266 -14.56 2.23 -4.75
CA LEU A 266 -15.20 2.34 -3.44
C LEU A 266 -15.13 1.00 -2.70
N ASN A 267 -14.60 1.01 -1.49
CA ASN A 267 -14.60 -0.08 -0.52
C ASN A 267 -15.34 0.40 0.74
N SER A 268 -16.58 -0.04 0.94
CA SER A 268 -17.47 0.59 1.93
C SER A 268 -18.29 -0.44 2.71
N GLY A 269 -18.29 -0.30 4.03
CA GLY A 269 -19.03 -1.16 4.96
C GLY A 269 -18.15 -2.15 5.71
N ALA A 270 -18.58 -2.59 6.89
CA ALA A 270 -17.80 -3.47 7.77
C ALA A 270 -17.45 -4.84 7.15
N ASN A 271 -18.22 -5.28 6.16
CA ASN A 271 -17.98 -6.53 5.42
C ASN A 271 -17.15 -6.32 4.14
N ALA A 272 -16.79 -5.07 3.83
CA ALA A 272 -16.02 -4.71 2.66
C ALA A 272 -14.54 -4.93 2.91
N VAL A 273 -13.98 -5.94 2.26
CA VAL A 273 -12.59 -6.37 2.44
C VAL A 273 -11.91 -6.39 1.08
N ILE A 274 -10.77 -5.72 0.98
CA ILE A 274 -9.81 -5.94 -0.09
C ILE A 274 -8.56 -6.53 0.53
N SER A 275 -8.18 -7.74 0.10
CA SER A 275 -7.01 -8.40 0.68
C SER A 275 -6.13 -9.11 -0.34
N ASN A 276 -4.84 -9.26 -0.02
CA ASN A 276 -3.86 -9.98 -0.84
C ASN A 276 -3.89 -9.63 -2.34
N SER A 277 -4.17 -8.37 -2.66
CA SER A 277 -4.43 -7.92 -4.04
C SER A 277 -3.35 -6.96 -4.52
N LYS A 278 -3.13 -6.95 -5.83
CA LYS A 278 -2.00 -6.23 -6.45
C LYS A 278 -2.46 -5.36 -7.62
N SER A 279 -1.89 -4.17 -7.72
CA SER A 279 -2.05 -3.30 -8.88
C SER A 279 -0.68 -3.01 -9.47
N SER A 280 -0.48 -3.32 -10.75
CA SER A 280 0.79 -3.16 -11.46
C SER A 280 0.73 -2.21 -12.64
N ALA A 281 -0.47 -1.73 -12.97
CA ALA A 281 -0.66 -0.68 -13.96
C ALA A 281 -1.66 0.37 -13.45
N LEU A 282 -1.30 1.64 -13.58
CA LEU A 282 -2.22 2.76 -13.65
C LEU A 282 -1.52 3.92 -14.36
N ALA A 283 -2.16 4.50 -15.37
CA ALA A 283 -1.53 5.47 -16.27
C ALA A 283 -1.66 6.91 -15.75
N THR A 284 -0.75 7.77 -16.20
CA THR A 284 -0.78 9.22 -16.00
C THR A 284 -2.06 9.83 -16.56
N TYR A 285 -2.77 10.64 -15.78
CA TYR A 285 -3.89 11.44 -16.29
C TYR A 285 -3.41 12.86 -16.64
N PRO A 286 -3.32 13.23 -17.93
CA PRO A 286 -2.73 14.49 -18.32
C PRO A 286 -3.58 15.73 -18.07
N THR A 287 -4.89 15.66 -17.76
CA THR A 287 -5.70 16.90 -17.64
C THR A 287 -6.95 16.81 -16.73
N ASN A 288 -7.11 17.89 -15.93
CA ASN A 288 -8.29 18.44 -15.23
C ASN A 288 -8.58 18.12 -13.74
N ILE A 289 -8.93 16.90 -13.32
CA ILE A 289 -9.05 16.51 -11.89
C ILE A 289 -8.81 14.99 -11.82
N GLY A 290 -7.71 14.57 -11.21
CA GLY A 290 -7.33 13.17 -11.12
C GLY A 290 -7.28 12.72 -9.67
N TYR A 291 -8.22 11.89 -9.26
CA TYR A 291 -8.21 11.26 -7.94
C TYR A 291 -7.81 9.80 -8.12
N MET A 292 -6.67 9.41 -7.55
CA MET A 292 -6.04 8.13 -7.87
C MET A 292 -5.68 7.35 -6.62
N ALA A 293 -5.85 6.03 -6.71
CA ALA A 293 -5.28 5.12 -5.73
C ALA A 293 -4.76 3.85 -6.40
N GLY A 294 -3.67 3.29 -5.88
CA GLY A 294 -3.17 2.01 -6.40
C GLY A 294 -4.15 0.87 -6.16
N ILE A 295 -4.83 0.83 -5.00
CA ILE A 295 -5.76 -0.25 -4.64
C ILE A 295 -7.19 0.26 -4.59
N SER A 296 -7.51 1.22 -3.71
CA SER A 296 -8.87 1.73 -3.58
C SER A 296 -8.97 3.18 -3.17
N TYR A 297 -9.70 3.99 -3.94
CA TYR A 297 -9.75 5.43 -3.67
C TYR A 297 -10.51 5.74 -2.38
N TYR A 298 -11.68 5.17 -2.16
CA TYR A 298 -12.43 5.32 -0.90
C TYR A 298 -12.43 4.03 -0.10
N SER A 299 -11.85 4.04 1.10
CA SER A 299 -12.06 3.01 2.12
C SER A 299 -12.80 3.62 3.31
N GLU A 300 -14.03 3.16 3.58
CA GLU A 300 -14.92 3.83 4.54
C GLU A 300 -15.91 2.90 5.24
N ASN A 301 -16.53 3.42 6.30
CA ASN A 301 -17.63 2.77 7.04
C ASN A 301 -17.26 1.37 7.58
N GLY A 302 -16.07 1.26 8.17
CA GLY A 302 -15.55 -0.01 8.71
C GLY A 302 -14.87 -0.92 7.68
N ALA A 303 -14.71 -0.49 6.43
CA ALA A 303 -14.04 -1.29 5.41
C ALA A 303 -12.54 -1.51 5.71
N SER A 304 -11.99 -2.62 5.22
CA SER A 304 -10.58 -2.96 5.41
C SER A 304 -9.83 -3.18 4.10
N ILE A 305 -8.59 -2.72 4.06
CA ILE A 305 -7.61 -3.05 3.02
C ILE A 305 -6.41 -3.69 3.70
N SER A 306 -6.06 -4.92 3.32
CA SER A 306 -4.95 -5.63 3.96
C SER A 306 -4.05 -6.39 2.99
N LYS A 307 -2.75 -6.48 3.29
CA LYS A 307 -1.80 -7.31 2.50
C LYS A 307 -1.78 -6.96 1.01
N CYS A 308 -2.12 -5.72 0.66
CA CYS A 308 -2.19 -5.28 -0.72
C CYS A 308 -0.89 -4.61 -1.16
N THR A 309 -0.60 -4.66 -2.45
CA THR A 309 0.61 -4.05 -2.98
C THR A 309 0.34 -3.25 -4.25
N ASN A 310 0.76 -1.99 -4.25
CA ASN A 310 0.78 -1.17 -5.46
C ASN A 310 2.19 -1.12 -6.05
N TYR A 311 2.32 -1.53 -7.31
CA TYR A 311 3.50 -1.35 -8.15
C TYR A 311 3.28 -0.26 -9.22
N SER A 312 2.04 0.21 -9.39
CA SER A 312 1.67 1.20 -10.40
C SER A 312 2.23 2.58 -10.09
N THR A 313 2.83 3.24 -11.09
CA THR A 313 3.17 4.66 -10.98
C THR A 313 1.90 5.51 -11.11
N LEU A 314 1.60 6.31 -10.10
CA LEU A 314 0.41 7.15 -10.04
C LEU A 314 0.84 8.60 -10.30
N SER A 315 0.31 9.23 -11.33
CA SER A 315 0.75 10.57 -11.72
C SER A 315 -0.43 11.44 -12.11
N VAL A 316 -0.66 12.48 -11.31
CA VAL A 316 -1.61 13.55 -11.58
C VAL A 316 -0.80 14.81 -11.85
N VAL A 317 -0.83 15.27 -13.10
CA VAL A 317 -0.03 16.41 -13.58
C VAL A 317 -0.95 17.46 -14.22
N GLY A 318 -0.64 18.74 -14.07
CA GLY A 318 -1.40 19.85 -14.68
C GLY A 318 -2.17 20.71 -13.67
N ILE A 319 -3.10 21.55 -14.14
CA ILE A 319 -3.83 22.56 -13.33
C ILE A 319 -4.87 21.99 -12.34
N ALA A 320 -4.95 20.67 -12.26
CA ALA A 320 -5.96 19.86 -11.61
C ALA A 320 -5.77 19.70 -10.10
N LYS A 321 -6.86 19.67 -9.32
CA LYS A 321 -6.86 19.10 -7.95
C LYS A 321 -6.73 17.58 -8.03
N GLY A 322 -6.04 16.96 -7.07
CA GLY A 322 -5.95 15.50 -7.07
C GLY A 322 -5.23 14.90 -5.87
N ASN A 323 -5.98 14.18 -5.04
CA ASN A 323 -5.42 13.33 -4.01
C ASN A 323 -4.93 12.01 -4.61
N VAL A 324 -3.72 11.63 -4.25
CA VAL A 324 -3.10 10.39 -4.75
C VAL A 324 -2.51 9.58 -3.61
N GLY A 325 -3.02 8.38 -3.43
CA GLY A 325 -2.50 7.44 -2.44
C GLY A 325 -1.99 6.17 -3.09
N GLY A 326 -0.80 5.71 -2.69
CA GLY A 326 -0.26 4.46 -3.23
C GLY A 326 -1.17 3.26 -2.98
N ILE A 327 -1.88 3.22 -1.86
CA ILE A 327 -2.91 2.21 -1.57
C ILE A 327 -4.30 2.82 -1.63
N ALA A 328 -4.55 3.91 -0.90
CA ALA A 328 -5.87 4.53 -0.82
C ALA A 328 -5.89 6.05 -0.92
N GLY A 329 -6.92 6.60 -1.56
CA GLY A 329 -7.12 8.06 -1.60
C GLY A 329 -7.59 8.59 -0.25
N TYR A 330 -8.61 7.95 0.30
CA TYR A 330 -9.24 8.27 1.57
C TYR A 330 -9.39 7.00 2.40
N SER A 331 -9.06 7.10 3.68
CA SER A 331 -9.43 6.12 4.70
C SER A 331 -10.18 6.86 5.81
N ARG A 332 -11.47 6.58 6.02
CA ARG A 332 -12.33 7.33 6.96
C ARG A 332 -13.40 6.46 7.62
N ASN A 333 -14.13 7.02 8.60
CA ASN A 333 -15.30 6.40 9.23
C ASN A 333 -15.03 4.96 9.70
N GLY A 334 -13.97 4.78 10.49
CA GLY A 334 -13.59 3.47 11.04
C GLY A 334 -12.97 2.48 10.06
N ALA A 335 -12.60 2.90 8.85
CA ALA A 335 -11.81 2.06 7.94
C ALA A 335 -10.43 1.72 8.52
N SER A 336 -9.78 0.72 7.94
CA SER A 336 -8.41 0.32 8.32
C SER A 336 -7.58 -0.09 7.12
N ILE A 337 -6.27 0.20 7.20
CA ILE A 337 -5.29 -0.26 6.21
C ILE A 337 -4.15 -0.97 6.95
N ASP A 338 -3.93 -2.25 6.66
CA ASP A 338 -2.94 -3.07 7.35
C ASP A 338 -2.00 -3.80 6.39
N ASN A 339 -0.70 -3.84 6.73
CA ASN A 339 0.28 -4.66 6.03
C ASN A 339 0.31 -4.43 4.50
N CYS A 340 0.13 -3.18 4.08
CA CYS A 340 0.10 -2.81 2.67
C CYS A 340 1.43 -2.16 2.25
N LYS A 341 1.78 -2.32 0.98
CA LYS A 341 3.06 -1.84 0.44
C LYS A 341 2.87 -1.04 -0.84
N ASN A 342 3.53 0.11 -0.91
CA ASN A 342 3.62 0.86 -2.15
C ASN A 342 5.06 0.83 -2.70
N HIS A 343 5.23 0.29 -3.89
CA HIS A 343 6.46 0.34 -4.69
C HIS A 343 6.35 1.32 -5.86
N GLY A 344 5.12 1.68 -6.25
CA GLY A 344 4.87 2.62 -7.34
C GLY A 344 5.24 4.05 -6.99
N ASN A 345 5.79 4.79 -7.96
CA ASN A 345 6.06 6.22 -7.78
C ASN A 345 4.74 7.01 -7.77
N ILE A 346 4.70 8.08 -7.00
CA ILE A 346 3.54 8.96 -6.86
C ILE A 346 3.97 10.38 -7.26
N THR A 347 3.21 11.00 -8.15
CA THR A 347 3.34 12.42 -8.48
C THR A 347 2.01 13.12 -8.29
N VAL A 348 2.01 14.17 -7.48
CA VAL A 348 0.86 15.03 -7.22
C VAL A 348 1.14 16.46 -7.65
N ASN A 349 0.12 17.15 -8.18
CA ASN A 349 0.24 18.56 -8.55
C ASN A 349 -0.43 19.50 -7.52
N LYS A 350 -1.58 19.10 -6.95
CA LYS A 350 -2.36 19.90 -5.98
C LYS A 350 -3.06 18.98 -4.97
N GLU A 351 -3.15 19.41 -3.71
CA GLU A 351 -3.71 18.68 -2.55
C GLU A 351 -2.73 17.71 -1.90
N PHE A 352 -3.06 16.42 -1.78
CA PHE A 352 -2.36 15.52 -0.88
C PHE A 352 -1.82 14.28 -1.58
N GLY A 353 -0.56 13.94 -1.27
CA GLY A 353 0.10 12.74 -1.77
C GLY A 353 0.60 11.87 -0.63
N GLY A 354 0.23 10.59 -0.61
CA GLY A 354 0.72 9.67 0.41
C GLY A 354 1.15 8.34 -0.17
N GLY A 355 2.28 7.81 0.32
CA GLY A 355 2.78 6.50 -0.12
C GLY A 355 1.77 5.39 0.14
N ILE A 356 0.97 5.49 1.20
CA ILE A 356 -0.10 4.54 1.50
C ILE A 356 -1.46 5.21 1.35
N VAL A 357 -1.70 6.32 2.07
CA VAL A 357 -2.99 7.02 2.05
C VAL A 357 -2.81 8.49 1.73
N ALA A 358 -3.60 9.06 0.82
CA ALA A 358 -3.56 10.52 0.64
C ALA A 358 -4.17 11.25 1.85
N ILE A 359 -5.35 10.83 2.31
CA ILE A 359 -6.05 11.40 3.46
C ILE A 359 -6.45 10.32 4.46
N ASN A 360 -6.02 10.48 5.71
CA ASN A 360 -6.43 9.68 6.86
C ASN A 360 -7.46 10.45 7.71
N GLY A 361 -8.62 9.84 7.92
CA GLY A 361 -9.74 10.40 8.67
C GLY A 361 -10.66 11.29 7.83
N ASP A 362 -11.62 11.90 8.52
CA ASP A 362 -12.57 12.87 7.96
C ASP A 362 -12.83 13.97 9.00
N GLY A 363 -12.77 15.23 8.58
CA GLY A 363 -13.08 16.38 9.44
C GLY A 363 -14.55 16.55 9.77
N ILE A 364 -15.46 15.76 9.18
CA ILE A 364 -16.90 15.76 9.51
C ILE A 364 -17.18 14.89 10.73
N SER A 365 -16.62 13.67 10.76
CA SER A 365 -16.87 12.72 11.84
C SER A 365 -15.83 12.83 12.97
N ASN A 366 -14.71 13.53 12.74
CA ASN A 366 -13.53 13.56 13.64
C ASN A 366 -13.11 12.14 14.07
N THR A 367 -13.35 11.15 13.21
CA THR A 367 -12.95 9.77 13.41
C THR A 367 -11.81 9.44 12.46
N GLY A 368 -10.59 9.59 12.95
CA GLY A 368 -9.41 9.13 12.23
C GLY A 368 -9.41 7.62 12.05
N THR A 369 -8.56 7.15 11.15
CA THR A 369 -8.41 5.73 10.89
C THR A 369 -7.03 5.21 11.25
N THR A 370 -6.92 3.90 11.38
CA THR A 370 -5.67 3.26 11.76
C THR A 370 -4.99 2.68 10.52
N ILE A 371 -3.74 3.08 10.31
CA ILE A 371 -2.85 2.53 9.30
C ILE A 371 -1.72 1.81 10.01
N THR A 372 -1.61 0.50 9.78
CA THR A 372 -0.70 -0.38 10.52
C THR A 372 0.21 -1.18 9.60
N ASN A 373 1.45 -1.41 10.03
CA ASN A 373 2.40 -2.33 9.37
C ASN A 373 2.63 -2.02 7.87
N CYS A 374 2.42 -0.78 7.45
CA CYS A 374 2.48 -0.41 6.05
C CYS A 374 3.85 0.16 5.67
N ALA A 375 4.26 -0.01 4.42
CA ALA A 375 5.55 0.48 3.95
C ALA A 375 5.49 1.14 2.57
N ASN A 376 6.17 2.27 2.44
CA ASN A 376 6.38 2.93 1.16
C ASN A 376 7.84 2.80 0.70
N PHE A 377 8.02 2.37 -0.54
CA PHE A 377 9.31 2.26 -1.24
C PHE A 377 9.35 3.17 -2.47
N GLY A 378 8.19 3.58 -3.01
CA GLY A 378 8.10 4.43 -4.17
C GLY A 378 8.48 5.89 -3.88
N ILE A 379 8.93 6.60 -4.91
CA ILE A 379 9.21 8.04 -4.82
C ILE A 379 7.88 8.79 -4.73
N ILE A 380 7.79 9.78 -3.85
CA ILE A 380 6.64 10.67 -3.74
C ILE A 380 7.07 12.07 -4.12
N LYS A 381 6.50 12.62 -5.19
CA LYS A 381 6.85 13.93 -5.72
C LYS A 381 5.65 14.86 -5.75
N SER A 382 5.83 16.09 -5.28
CA SER A 382 4.89 17.20 -5.51
C SER A 382 5.46 18.16 -6.56
N THR A 383 4.69 18.48 -7.61
CA THR A 383 5.13 19.29 -8.78
C THR A 383 4.25 20.52 -9.04
N TYR A 384 3.68 21.12 -8.00
CA TYR A 384 2.76 22.27 -8.09
C TYR A 384 3.19 23.33 -9.11
N ALA A 385 2.34 23.60 -10.11
CA ALA A 385 2.51 24.70 -11.06
C ALA A 385 1.80 25.97 -10.56
N THR A 386 2.50 27.11 -10.58
CA THR A 386 2.03 28.43 -10.12
C THR A 386 0.68 28.81 -10.71
N GLY A 387 -0.34 29.07 -9.88
CA GLY A 387 -1.65 29.57 -10.31
C GLY A 387 -2.72 29.56 -9.22
N SER A 388 -2.91 30.71 -8.57
CA SER A 388 -4.09 31.19 -7.80
C SER A 388 -4.94 30.13 -7.05
N GLY A 389 -4.66 29.96 -5.75
CA GLY A 389 -5.61 29.41 -4.76
C GLY A 389 -4.91 28.87 -3.51
N SER A 390 -5.56 28.95 -2.34
CA SER A 390 -5.08 28.46 -1.01
C SER A 390 -4.81 26.95 -0.90
N VAL A 391 -4.64 26.24 -2.01
CA VAL A 391 -4.49 24.78 -2.04
C VAL A 391 -3.00 24.44 -1.89
N ARG A 392 -2.69 23.72 -0.81
CA ARG A 392 -1.35 23.28 -0.40
C ARG A 392 -1.02 21.94 -1.08
N GLY A 393 0.25 21.73 -1.41
CA GLY A 393 0.77 20.42 -1.83
C GLY A 393 1.46 19.75 -0.65
N ASP A 394 0.72 19.02 0.19
CA ASP A 394 1.29 18.29 1.33
C ASP A 394 1.52 16.82 0.96
N ILE A 395 2.72 16.31 1.21
CA ILE A 395 3.06 14.93 0.89
C ILE A 395 3.69 14.21 2.07
N GLY A 396 3.43 12.92 2.21
CA GLY A 396 4.14 12.13 3.20
C GLY A 396 4.40 10.69 2.78
N GLY A 397 5.45 10.12 3.36
CA GLY A 397 5.90 8.76 3.05
C GLY A 397 4.82 7.72 3.25
N ILE A 398 3.90 7.92 4.20
CA ILE A 398 2.77 7.04 4.46
C ILE A 398 1.44 7.77 4.24
N GLY A 399 1.22 8.88 4.95
CA GLY A 399 0.03 9.73 4.88
C GLY A 399 0.33 11.09 4.24
N GLY A 400 -0.54 11.58 3.36
CA GLY A 400 -0.44 12.97 2.88
C GLY A 400 -0.99 13.96 3.91
N PHE A 401 -2.22 13.73 4.36
CA PHE A 401 -2.96 14.57 5.30
C PHE A 401 -3.68 13.71 6.33
N SER A 402 -3.76 14.20 7.57
CA SER A 402 -4.42 13.54 8.69
C SER A 402 -5.38 14.46 9.42
N TYR A 403 -6.57 13.95 9.72
CA TYR A 403 -7.54 14.52 10.67
C TYR A 403 -7.41 13.90 12.06
N ASP A 404 -8.16 14.44 13.02
CA ASP A 404 -8.21 13.99 14.41
C ASP A 404 -8.44 12.49 14.58
N GLY A 405 -7.68 11.88 15.49
CA GLY A 405 -7.77 10.45 15.80
C GLY A 405 -7.05 9.55 14.77
N SER A 406 -6.36 10.14 13.78
CA SER A 406 -5.58 9.38 12.80
C SER A 406 -4.39 8.69 13.46
N GLN A 407 -4.15 7.44 13.10
CA GLN A 407 -3.07 6.65 13.70
C GLN A 407 -2.21 5.97 12.63
N TYR A 408 -0.90 6.05 12.81
CA TYR A 408 0.13 5.36 12.04
C TYR A 408 0.96 4.51 13.01
N ILE A 409 0.90 3.19 12.86
CA ILE A 409 1.53 2.26 13.80
C ILE A 409 2.40 1.26 13.04
N HIS A 410 3.68 1.13 13.40
CA HIS A 410 4.62 0.22 12.73
C HIS A 410 4.75 0.49 11.21
N CYS A 411 4.65 1.74 10.79
CA CYS A 411 4.76 2.12 9.39
C CYS A 411 6.17 2.59 9.04
N SER A 412 6.62 2.34 7.81
CA SER A 412 7.98 2.69 7.39
C SER A 412 8.03 3.32 6.01
N ASN A 413 8.67 4.47 5.90
CA ASN A 413 9.03 5.07 4.63
C ASN A 413 10.50 4.80 4.29
N TYR A 414 10.71 4.16 3.15
CA TYR A 414 12.00 3.94 2.50
C TYR A 414 12.13 4.77 1.21
N GLY A 415 11.00 5.21 0.65
CA GLY A 415 10.95 5.99 -0.58
C GLY A 415 11.42 7.43 -0.41
N LYS A 416 12.00 7.99 -1.47
CA LYS A 416 12.38 9.41 -1.52
C LYS A 416 11.14 10.29 -1.60
N ILE A 417 11.13 11.37 -0.83
CA ILE A 417 10.10 12.40 -0.87
C ILE A 417 10.70 13.66 -1.49
N VAL A 418 10.03 14.23 -2.50
CA VAL A 418 10.51 15.40 -3.24
C VAL A 418 9.43 16.47 -3.30
N LEU A 419 9.69 17.60 -2.65
CA LEU A 419 8.93 18.82 -2.80
C LEU A 419 9.59 19.70 -3.87
N ASP A 420 9.07 19.62 -5.09
CA ASP A 420 9.56 20.35 -6.27
C ASP A 420 8.49 21.36 -6.72
N SER A 421 8.14 22.27 -5.80
CA SER A 421 6.90 23.03 -5.93
C SER A 421 7.02 24.42 -5.32
N ALA A 422 6.53 25.43 -6.05
CA ALA A 422 6.48 26.83 -5.63
C ALA A 422 5.35 27.14 -4.61
N ASN A 423 4.69 26.15 -4.02
CA ASN A 423 3.73 26.30 -2.91
C ASN A 423 3.68 25.03 -2.03
N ALA A 424 4.82 24.35 -1.90
CA ALA A 424 4.95 23.14 -1.10
C ALA A 424 4.87 23.51 0.39
N TYR A 425 3.87 23.00 1.11
CA TYR A 425 3.70 23.33 2.52
C TYR A 425 4.35 22.26 3.40
N GLY A 426 3.78 21.06 3.52
CA GLY A 426 4.31 20.00 4.41
C GLY A 426 4.90 18.79 3.67
N ALA A 427 6.13 18.38 4.03
CA ALA A 427 6.67 17.06 3.71
C ALA A 427 7.09 16.30 4.97
N GLY A 428 6.44 15.16 5.21
CA GLY A 428 6.76 14.29 6.34
C GLY A 428 7.20 12.91 5.91
N GLY A 429 8.23 12.35 6.54
CA GLY A 429 8.63 10.97 6.26
C GLY A 429 7.52 9.96 6.58
N ILE A 430 6.62 10.27 7.53
CA ILE A 430 5.39 9.49 7.77
C ILE A 430 4.17 10.25 7.27
N ASN A 431 3.90 11.45 7.82
CA ASN A 431 2.69 12.21 7.52
C ASN A 431 3.00 13.61 7.01
N GLY A 432 2.46 14.02 5.86
CA GLY A 432 2.70 15.35 5.30
C GLY A 432 2.15 16.49 6.16
N HIS A 433 0.91 16.34 6.63
CA HIS A 433 0.22 17.36 7.40
C HIS A 433 -0.76 16.75 8.40
N SER A 434 -0.69 17.17 9.67
CA SER A 434 -1.68 16.87 10.71
C SER A 434 -2.51 18.11 11.06
N ASP A 435 -3.81 18.08 10.83
CA ASP A 435 -4.76 19.17 11.11
C ASP A 435 -5.72 18.76 12.25
N HIS A 436 -6.03 19.73 13.13
CA HIS A 436 -7.04 19.70 14.21
C HIS A 436 -6.78 18.94 15.53
N GLY A 437 -5.80 18.04 15.66
CA GLY A 437 -5.74 17.22 16.89
C GLY A 437 -5.02 15.89 16.71
N VAL A 438 -5.08 15.04 17.75
CA VAL A 438 -4.16 13.93 18.04
C VAL A 438 -3.96 12.95 16.87
N THR A 439 -2.98 13.22 16.01
CA THR A 439 -2.41 12.21 15.12
C THR A 439 -1.39 11.41 15.91
N LYS A 440 -1.50 10.09 15.94
CA LYS A 440 -0.55 9.21 16.62
C LYS A 440 0.40 8.58 15.61
N ILE A 441 1.70 8.71 15.84
CA ILE A 441 2.76 8.05 15.07
C ILE A 441 3.55 7.19 16.05
N ILE A 442 3.32 5.88 15.99
CA ILE A 442 3.81 4.93 16.98
C ILE A 442 4.69 3.89 16.27
N ASN A 443 5.93 3.73 16.74
CA ASN A 443 6.89 2.75 16.26
C ASN A 443 7.11 2.82 14.73
N CYS A 444 7.11 4.04 14.19
CA CYS A 444 7.29 4.28 12.76
C CYS A 444 8.74 4.63 12.42
N ALA A 445 9.12 4.51 11.16
CA ALA A 445 10.46 4.85 10.70
C ALA A 445 10.46 5.60 9.36
N ASN A 446 11.32 6.61 9.24
CA ASN A 446 11.70 7.20 7.96
C ASN A 446 13.19 6.96 7.70
N THR A 447 13.49 6.25 6.62
CA THR A 447 14.85 6.05 6.10
C THR A 447 15.02 6.66 4.71
N GLY A 448 13.92 7.04 4.06
CA GLY A 448 13.95 7.73 2.78
C GLY A 448 14.38 9.19 2.93
N THR A 449 15.12 9.68 1.94
CA THR A 449 15.50 11.09 1.83
C THR A 449 14.28 11.96 1.61
N ILE A 450 14.20 13.09 2.31
CA ILE A 450 13.22 14.15 2.05
C ILE A 450 13.96 15.36 1.49
N GLU A 451 13.61 15.75 0.27
CA GLU A 451 14.26 16.82 -0.46
C GLU A 451 13.26 17.92 -0.81
N HIS A 452 13.66 19.17 -0.56
CA HIS A 452 12.97 20.36 -1.02
C HIS A 452 13.83 21.10 -2.05
N THR A 453 13.31 21.17 -3.28
CA THR A 453 13.93 21.85 -4.43
C THR A 453 13.14 23.06 -4.89
N GLY A 454 12.02 23.38 -4.23
CA GLY A 454 11.14 24.50 -4.58
C GLY A 454 11.62 25.85 -4.05
N ASP A 455 11.06 26.92 -4.61
CA ASP A 455 11.43 28.32 -4.30
C ASP A 455 10.53 28.98 -3.21
N THR A 456 9.84 28.20 -2.38
CA THR A 456 8.95 28.73 -1.33
C THR A 456 9.21 28.17 0.06
N ALA A 457 8.63 28.84 1.08
CA ALA A 457 8.60 28.33 2.44
C ALA A 457 8.00 26.92 2.49
N ALA A 458 8.67 26.03 3.22
CA ALA A 458 8.26 24.64 3.38
C ALA A 458 8.50 24.16 4.82
N TYR A 459 7.76 23.13 5.22
CA TYR A 459 7.89 22.41 6.48
C TYR A 459 8.32 20.98 6.19
N ILE A 460 9.51 20.62 6.64
CA ILE A 460 10.15 19.33 6.37
C ILE A 460 10.36 18.64 7.70
N GLY A 461 9.70 17.50 7.88
CA GLY A 461 9.81 16.69 9.08
C GLY A 461 10.16 15.24 8.79
N GLY A 462 11.06 14.65 9.58
CA GLY A 462 11.31 13.21 9.46
C GLY A 462 10.07 12.37 9.76
N ALA A 463 9.22 12.76 10.72
CA ALA A 463 7.92 12.14 10.95
C ALA A 463 6.77 12.94 10.32
N VAL A 464 6.62 14.21 10.69
CA VAL A 464 5.49 15.06 10.28
C VAL A 464 5.96 16.32 9.59
N GLY A 465 5.47 16.59 8.37
CA GLY A 465 5.81 17.82 7.66
C GLY A 465 5.31 19.04 8.39
N LEU A 466 3.99 19.27 8.37
CA LEU A 466 3.31 20.36 9.06
C LEU A 466 2.40 19.83 10.17
N HIS A 467 2.45 20.46 11.34
CA HIS A 467 1.41 20.35 12.35
C HIS A 467 0.66 21.68 12.45
N LYS A 468 -0.67 21.64 12.49
CA LYS A 468 -1.51 22.83 12.67
C LYS A 468 -2.52 22.60 13.79
N GLN A 469 -2.41 23.35 14.89
CA GLN A 469 -3.46 23.43 15.89
C GLN A 469 -4.57 24.42 15.47
N ALA A 470 -5.83 24.04 15.71
CA ALA A 470 -6.95 24.94 15.53
C ALA A 470 -7.06 25.91 16.71
N THR A 471 -6.85 27.19 16.43
CA THR A 471 -7.12 28.38 17.27
C THR A 471 -6.17 28.67 18.44
N ALA A 472 -5.92 29.97 18.64
CA ALA A 472 -5.02 30.60 19.62
C ALA A 472 -5.45 30.44 21.10
N THR A 473 -6.22 29.40 21.43
CA THR A 473 -6.63 29.11 22.81
C THR A 473 -5.86 27.88 23.26
N ILE A 474 -4.75 28.11 23.97
CA ILE A 474 -3.85 27.09 24.52
C ILE A 474 -4.67 26.21 25.49
N THR A 475 -5.27 25.15 24.97
CA THR A 475 -5.83 24.05 25.76
C THR A 475 -5.02 22.83 25.34
N TYR A 476 -4.32 22.22 26.29
CA TYR A 476 -3.25 21.24 26.10
C TYR A 476 -3.68 19.88 25.47
N ASP A 477 -4.83 19.79 24.80
CA ASP A 477 -5.53 18.53 24.51
C ASP A 477 -5.60 18.13 23.02
N GLY A 478 -4.77 18.73 22.15
CA GLY A 478 -4.82 18.54 20.68
C GLY A 478 -3.46 18.34 20.01
N GLN A 479 -2.55 17.56 20.58
CA GLN A 479 -1.17 17.41 20.07
C GLN A 479 -0.95 16.14 19.26
N THR A 480 -0.11 16.22 18.22
CA THR A 480 0.43 15.02 17.56
C THR A 480 1.31 14.26 18.54
N GLU A 481 1.04 12.97 18.74
CA GLU A 481 1.80 12.08 19.60
C GLU A 481 2.78 11.27 18.76
N ILE A 482 4.08 11.36 19.08
CA ILE A 482 5.12 10.56 18.42
C ILE A 482 5.78 9.67 19.47
N GLN A 483 5.79 8.36 19.23
CA GLN A 483 6.36 7.36 20.12
C GLN A 483 7.19 6.36 19.32
N GLY A 484 8.39 6.02 19.79
CA GLY A 484 9.22 4.97 19.17
C GLY A 484 9.62 5.26 17.72
N PHE A 485 9.83 6.53 17.37
CA PHE A 485 10.13 6.93 15.99
C PHE A 485 11.63 6.87 15.68
N LEU A 486 11.97 6.36 14.49
CA LEU A 486 13.32 6.38 13.94
C LEU A 486 13.37 7.29 12.70
N SER A 487 14.24 8.31 12.75
CA SER A 487 14.60 9.11 11.57
C SER A 487 16.05 8.84 11.19
N ALA A 488 16.28 8.24 10.02
CA ALA A 488 17.60 7.90 9.49
C ALA A 488 17.79 8.34 8.02
N GLY A 489 16.77 8.93 7.40
CA GLY A 489 16.87 9.50 6.06
C GLY A 489 17.41 10.93 6.08
N ASP A 490 18.10 11.34 5.01
CA ASP A 490 18.58 12.71 4.85
C ASP A 490 17.41 13.70 4.69
N LEU A 491 17.51 14.84 5.36
CA LEU A 491 16.58 15.97 5.20
C LEU A 491 17.33 17.10 4.52
N ILE A 492 16.97 17.41 3.28
CA ILE A 492 17.73 18.31 2.40
C ILE A 492 16.81 19.43 1.90
N SER A 493 17.30 20.67 1.97
CA SER A 493 16.67 21.82 1.31
C SER A 493 17.74 22.58 0.51
N ALA A 494 17.53 22.69 -0.79
CA ALA A 494 18.38 23.48 -1.69
C ALA A 494 17.85 24.93 -1.85
N TYR A 495 16.97 25.37 -0.95
CA TYR A 495 16.29 26.65 -1.03
C TYR A 495 17.24 27.85 -0.94
N THR A 496 17.18 28.76 -1.92
CA THR A 496 17.99 29.99 -1.96
C THR A 496 17.17 31.29 -1.91
N GLY A 497 15.85 31.20 -1.69
CA GLY A 497 14.97 32.37 -1.65
C GLY A 497 14.85 33.01 -0.26
N SER A 498 13.96 34.01 -0.13
CA SER A 498 13.81 34.83 1.08
C SER A 498 12.75 34.35 2.10
N ALA A 499 12.07 33.23 1.85
CA ALA A 499 11.00 32.69 2.70
C ALA A 499 11.54 31.72 3.77
N ALA A 500 10.81 31.50 4.86
CA ALA A 500 11.27 30.60 5.94
C ALA A 500 11.09 29.12 5.59
N VAL A 501 12.14 28.31 5.72
CA VAL A 501 12.07 26.84 5.65
C VAL A 501 12.30 26.26 7.05
N TYR A 502 11.38 25.41 7.50
CA TYR A 502 11.44 24.75 8.81
C TYR A 502 11.80 23.28 8.63
N ILE A 503 12.94 22.86 9.18
CA ILE A 503 13.44 21.48 9.07
C ILE A 503 13.62 20.89 10.47
N GLY A 504 13.04 19.71 10.70
CA GLY A 504 13.21 18.98 11.96
C GLY A 504 13.22 17.47 11.77
N SER A 505 14.00 16.78 12.59
CA SER A 505 14.10 15.31 12.58
C SER A 505 12.77 14.61 12.91
N LEU A 506 11.93 15.26 13.71
CA LEU A 506 10.58 14.83 14.05
C LEU A 506 9.53 15.60 13.24
N ALA A 507 9.54 16.94 13.32
CA ALA A 507 8.56 17.76 12.62
C ALA A 507 9.10 19.09 12.09
N GLY A 508 8.51 19.60 11.01
CA GLY A 508 8.71 20.98 10.53
C GLY A 508 7.70 21.92 11.21
N VAL A 509 8.12 22.73 12.18
CA VAL A 509 7.18 23.46 13.07
C VAL A 509 7.39 24.97 13.02
N ARG A 510 6.29 25.75 13.07
CA ARG A 510 6.30 27.21 13.32
C ARG A 510 6.12 27.47 14.82
N SER A 511 6.62 28.59 15.34
CA SER A 511 6.92 28.85 16.77
C SER A 511 5.75 28.83 17.80
N TYR A 512 4.60 28.22 17.53
CA TYR A 512 3.44 28.15 18.43
C TYR A 512 2.88 26.73 18.70
N ASP A 513 3.37 25.69 18.02
CA ASP A 513 2.83 24.33 18.17
C ASP A 513 3.67 23.48 19.13
N VAL A 514 3.02 22.78 20.07
CA VAL A 514 3.67 21.86 21.02
C VAL A 514 3.50 20.43 20.53
N ILE A 515 4.61 19.68 20.47
CA ILE A 515 4.63 18.24 20.16
C ILE A 515 4.94 17.50 21.46
N ASN A 516 4.16 16.45 21.77
CA ASN A 516 4.37 15.64 22.96
C ASN A 516 5.11 14.32 22.61
N PRO A 517 6.44 14.23 22.80
CA PRO A 517 7.13 12.95 22.79
C PRO A 517 6.75 12.20 24.08
N LEU A 518 5.87 11.22 23.97
CA LEU A 518 5.50 10.40 25.12
C LEU A 518 6.60 9.38 25.43
N ASN A 519 6.99 9.32 26.71
CA ASN A 519 7.80 8.30 27.40
C ASN A 519 8.15 7.06 26.55
N ASN A 520 9.21 7.14 25.74
CA ASN A 520 10.11 6.06 25.28
C ASN A 520 10.97 6.51 24.07
N TYR A 521 12.17 5.91 23.97
CA TYR A 521 13.24 6.13 22.98
C TYR A 521 12.78 6.67 21.61
N SER A 522 13.08 7.94 21.32
CA SER A 522 13.05 8.49 19.96
C SER A 522 14.48 8.80 19.55
N ILE A 523 14.97 8.15 18.49
CA ILE A 523 16.35 8.33 17.99
C ILE A 523 16.28 9.15 16.71
N ALA A 524 16.73 10.39 16.78
CA ALA A 524 16.90 11.28 15.65
C ALA A 524 18.39 11.34 15.26
N LEU A 525 18.74 10.81 14.09
CA LEU A 525 20.05 10.99 13.47
C LEU A 525 19.86 11.92 12.27
N CYS A 526 20.25 13.19 12.39
CA CYS A 526 20.22 14.11 11.25
C CYS A 526 21.63 14.57 10.90
N THR A 527 21.96 14.46 9.61
CA THR A 527 23.11 15.11 8.98
C THR A 527 22.61 16.14 7.97
N PRO A 528 22.30 17.38 8.37
CA PRO A 528 22.11 18.46 7.41
C PRO A 528 23.43 18.69 6.65
N LYS A 529 23.38 18.73 5.31
CA LYS A 529 24.53 19.12 4.49
C LYS A 529 24.57 20.65 4.41
N GLU A 530 25.61 21.26 4.98
CA GLU A 530 25.89 22.69 4.85
C GLU A 530 26.41 22.98 3.44
N ASP A 531 25.57 23.58 2.59
CA ASP A 531 25.97 24.18 1.31
C ASP A 531 25.08 25.41 0.99
N VAL A 532 24.73 26.25 1.98
CA VAL A 532 23.81 27.38 1.77
C VAL A 532 24.28 28.66 2.46
N GLY A 533 24.36 29.75 1.68
CA GLY A 533 24.82 31.06 2.12
C GLY A 533 23.89 31.72 3.14
N THR A 534 24.39 31.88 4.36
CA THR A 534 24.21 32.96 5.37
C THR A 534 22.86 33.67 5.62
N THR A 535 21.70 33.27 5.11
CA THR A 535 20.42 33.84 5.58
C THR A 535 19.28 32.82 5.58
N GLY A 536 18.88 32.32 6.76
CA GLY A 536 17.53 31.75 6.97
C GLY A 536 17.39 30.30 7.44
N LEU A 537 18.47 29.56 7.73
CA LEU A 537 18.33 28.20 8.25
C LEU A 537 17.95 28.22 9.76
N HIS A 538 16.69 27.94 10.08
CA HIS A 538 16.25 27.71 11.46
C HIS A 538 16.11 26.21 11.73
N THR A 539 17.23 25.50 11.94
CA THR A 539 17.20 24.17 12.56
C THR A 539 16.89 24.33 14.03
N ARG A 540 15.64 24.07 14.43
CA ARG A 540 15.26 23.93 15.85
C ARG A 540 15.09 22.45 16.16
N LEU A 541 15.98 21.93 17.00
CA LEU A 541 15.85 20.59 17.57
C LEU A 541 14.80 20.66 18.69
N ALA A 542 13.57 20.25 18.40
CA ALA A 542 12.52 20.17 19.42
C ALA A 542 12.83 19.01 20.38
N VAL A 543 13.42 19.32 21.52
CA VAL A 543 13.56 18.39 22.65
C VAL A 543 12.51 18.78 23.69
N SER A 544 11.48 17.97 23.85
CA SER A 544 10.53 18.09 24.96
C SER A 544 10.90 17.02 25.99
N ALA A 545 11.33 17.46 27.17
CA ALA A 545 11.57 16.59 28.32
C ALA A 545 10.31 16.64 29.21
N SER A 546 9.57 15.53 29.26
CA SER A 546 8.60 15.27 30.32
C SER A 546 9.36 14.95 31.62
N ALA A 547 8.82 15.36 32.78
CA ALA A 547 9.43 15.15 34.09
C ALA A 547 9.66 13.66 34.47
N ASP A 548 9.18 12.71 33.66
CA ASP A 548 9.31 11.26 33.85
C ASP A 548 10.32 10.57 32.90
N VAL A 549 11.09 11.32 32.11
CA VAL A 549 12.05 10.75 31.14
C VAL A 549 13.29 10.22 31.87
N LYS A 550 13.34 8.90 32.13
CA LYS A 550 14.48 8.24 32.78
C LYS A 550 15.63 7.85 31.86
N ASN A 551 15.47 7.91 30.53
CA ASN A 551 16.55 7.66 29.55
C ASN A 551 16.19 8.28 28.19
N PHE A 552 16.87 9.36 27.81
CA PHE A 552 16.80 9.97 26.47
C PHE A 552 18.16 9.78 25.78
N ILE A 553 18.22 8.99 24.71
CA ILE A 553 19.45 8.82 23.91
C ILE A 553 19.29 9.59 22.60
N MET A 554 19.83 10.80 22.59
CA MET A 554 19.92 11.64 21.41
C MET A 554 21.36 11.60 20.89
N TYR A 555 21.55 11.04 19.70
CA TYR A 555 22.83 11.14 18.99
C TYR A 555 22.86 12.46 18.21
N VAL A 556 23.34 13.52 18.85
CA VAL A 556 23.71 14.76 18.15
C VAL A 556 25.16 14.60 17.71
N ARG A 557 25.40 14.59 16.40
CA ARG A 557 26.75 14.85 15.88
C ARG A 557 26.97 16.37 15.95
N GLU A 558 28.03 16.82 16.61
CA GLU A 558 28.32 18.25 16.75
C GLU A 558 28.40 18.93 15.37
N PHE A 559 27.67 20.04 15.21
CA PHE A 559 27.78 20.97 14.09
C PHE A 559 28.42 22.26 14.58
N GLU A 560 29.40 22.79 13.85
CA GLU A 560 29.95 24.14 14.05
C GLU A 560 29.01 25.19 13.43
N CYS A 561 27.86 25.44 14.07
CA CYS A 561 26.96 26.50 13.63
C CYS A 561 27.39 27.85 14.27
N THR A 562 27.69 28.87 13.47
CA THR A 562 28.23 30.17 13.92
C THR A 562 27.19 31.15 14.49
N SER A 563 25.94 30.74 14.74
CA SER A 563 24.89 31.66 15.19
C SER A 563 24.85 31.88 16.73
N TYR A 564 24.68 33.15 17.13
CA TYR A 564 24.68 33.60 18.54
C TYR A 564 23.52 32.98 19.37
N SER A 565 22.42 32.60 18.73
CA SER A 565 21.23 32.02 19.38
C SER A 565 21.41 30.58 19.87
N TYR A 566 22.30 29.80 19.27
CA TYR A 566 22.56 28.40 19.66
C TYR A 566 23.27 28.29 21.01
N ARG A 567 24.14 29.26 21.33
CA ARG A 567 24.93 29.26 22.57
C ARG A 567 24.06 29.43 23.82
N THR A 568 22.96 30.17 23.71
CA THR A 568 22.02 30.44 24.81
C THR A 568 21.11 29.24 25.09
N GLU A 569 20.65 28.53 24.05
CA GLU A 569 19.79 27.35 24.19
C GLU A 569 20.57 26.11 24.66
N LEU A 570 21.82 25.92 24.21
CA LEU A 570 22.70 24.85 24.70
C LEU A 570 23.10 25.06 26.17
N ALA A 571 23.28 26.31 26.59
CA ALA A 571 23.54 26.67 27.99
C ALA A 571 22.31 26.39 28.87
N ALA A 572 21.10 26.68 28.38
CA ALA A 572 19.85 26.36 29.07
C ALA A 572 19.61 24.85 29.19
N LEU A 573 19.91 24.08 28.14
CA LEU A 573 19.83 22.62 28.16
C LEU A 573 20.83 22.00 29.15
N ARG A 574 22.08 22.48 29.16
CA ARG A 574 23.10 22.05 30.13
C ARG A 574 22.70 22.40 31.57
N ALA A 575 22.03 23.52 31.78
CA ALA A 575 21.52 23.93 33.09
C ALA A 575 20.32 23.10 33.57
N SER A 576 19.61 22.42 32.65
CA SER A 576 18.44 21.57 32.97
C SER A 576 18.78 20.09 33.22
N LEU A 577 20.04 19.67 33.02
CA LEU A 577 20.47 18.27 33.15
C LEU A 577 20.99 17.97 34.56
N SER A 578 20.75 16.74 35.04
CA SER A 578 21.36 16.26 36.27
C SER A 578 22.88 16.05 36.09
N ALA A 579 23.64 16.01 37.19
CA ALA A 579 25.10 15.82 37.14
C ALA A 579 25.50 14.50 36.43
N ASP A 580 24.70 13.45 36.57
CA ASP A 580 24.93 12.15 35.97
C ASP A 580 24.63 12.17 34.46
N ASP A 581 23.57 12.87 34.04
CA ASP A 581 23.24 13.06 32.62
C ASP A 581 24.28 13.95 31.90
N LEU A 582 24.81 14.95 32.60
CA LEU A 582 25.89 15.80 32.11
C LEU A 582 27.19 15.00 31.92
N ALA A 583 27.47 14.06 32.82
CA ALA A 583 28.62 13.16 32.71
C ALA A 583 28.48 12.17 31.54
N LEU A 584 27.27 11.64 31.30
CA LEU A 584 26.97 10.78 30.16
C LEU A 584 27.06 11.54 28.83
N LEU A 585 26.54 12.77 28.77
CA LEU A 585 26.66 13.66 27.62
C LEU A 585 28.12 13.92 27.27
N ASN A 586 28.95 14.24 28.27
CA ASN A 586 30.39 14.49 28.09
C ASN A 586 31.18 13.23 27.66
N GLN A 587 30.77 12.03 28.09
CA GLN A 587 31.37 10.77 27.62
C GLN A 587 31.03 10.47 26.15
N LEU A 588 29.82 10.84 25.69
CA LEU A 588 29.40 10.68 24.29
C LEU A 588 30.07 11.70 23.37
N THR A 589 30.33 12.94 23.83
CA THR A 589 31.08 13.95 23.06
C THR A 589 32.53 13.52 22.82
N TYR A 590 33.13 12.75 23.74
CA TYR A 590 34.51 12.30 23.65
C TYR A 590 34.76 11.31 22.50
N TYR A 591 33.74 10.54 22.07
CA TYR A 591 33.84 9.62 20.93
C TYR A 591 33.68 10.29 19.55
N GLY A 592 33.35 11.59 19.49
CA GLY A 592 33.20 12.34 18.24
C GLY A 592 34.49 12.95 17.68
N ARG A 593 35.58 13.01 18.45
CA ARG A 593 36.86 13.63 18.03
C ARG A 593 37.85 12.64 17.42
N TYR A 594 37.50 11.96 16.33
CA TYR A 594 38.51 11.34 15.45
C TYR A 594 37.97 11.17 14.02
N ALA A 595 37.87 12.28 13.29
CA ALA A 595 37.86 12.30 11.82
C ALA A 595 38.31 13.71 11.40
N GLY A 596 39.60 13.85 11.05
CA GLY A 596 40.24 15.15 10.89
C GLY A 596 40.01 15.82 9.54
N VAL A 597 40.13 17.15 9.55
CA VAL A 597 40.85 17.94 8.53
C VAL A 597 41.46 19.17 9.22
N THR A 598 42.75 19.38 8.96
CA THR A 598 43.60 20.49 9.39
C THR A 598 43.32 21.78 8.62
N GLY A 599 43.19 22.91 9.32
CA GLY A 599 43.17 24.26 8.75
C GLY A 599 43.45 25.32 9.81
N THR A 600 44.62 25.94 9.71
CA THR A 600 45.25 26.91 10.64
C THR A 600 44.70 28.34 10.57
N TYR A 601 44.56 29.01 11.73
CA TYR A 601 45.02 30.39 12.10
C TYR A 601 44.52 30.69 13.55
N VAL A 602 45.32 30.54 14.62
CA VAL A 602 46.21 31.54 15.31
C VAL A 602 45.39 32.72 15.90
N ASP A 603 45.39 33.12 17.18
CA ASP A 603 46.09 32.79 18.44
C ASP A 603 45.34 33.47 19.62
N ALA A 604 45.75 33.14 20.86
CA ALA A 604 45.73 33.92 22.11
C ALA A 604 45.03 33.25 23.33
N ALA A 605 45.82 32.38 23.97
CA ALA A 605 46.30 32.47 25.36
C ALA A 605 45.36 32.19 26.57
N ASP A 606 45.71 31.08 27.25
CA ASP A 606 46.04 30.91 28.67
C ASP A 606 45.02 31.12 29.82
N TYR A 607 44.49 29.97 30.30
CA TYR A 607 44.73 29.31 31.60
C TYR A 607 44.76 30.07 32.96
N ILE A 608 44.09 29.42 33.94
CA ILE A 608 44.40 29.23 35.40
C ILE A 608 43.51 29.92 36.48
N LEU A 609 42.72 29.03 37.15
CA LEU A 609 42.39 28.85 38.58
C LEU A 609 41.70 29.95 39.42
N ALA A 610 40.55 29.57 40.02
CA ALA A 610 40.49 29.15 41.43
C ALA A 610 39.07 28.69 41.84
N TYR A 611 38.93 27.46 42.34
CA TYR A 611 38.44 27.26 43.71
C TYR A 611 38.92 25.91 44.24
N THR A 612 39.60 26.00 45.38
CA THR A 612 40.30 24.96 46.11
C THR A 612 39.37 24.06 46.92
N SER A 613 39.82 22.82 47.06
CA SER A 613 39.45 21.84 48.08
C SER A 613 39.36 22.41 49.50
N GLY A 614 38.36 21.94 50.27
CA GLY A 614 38.32 21.98 51.73
C GLY A 614 37.44 20.84 52.24
N GLY A 615 38.04 19.88 52.93
CA GLY A 615 37.38 18.66 53.41
C GLY A 615 36.91 18.71 54.87
N GLY A 616 36.28 17.60 55.28
CA GLY A 616 35.90 17.22 56.64
C GLY A 616 34.41 17.45 56.91
N GLY A 617 33.60 16.49 57.35
CA GLY A 617 33.78 15.12 57.79
C GLY A 617 32.45 14.70 58.46
N GLY A 618 32.06 13.44 58.36
CA GLY A 618 30.84 12.94 59.01
C GLY A 618 30.42 11.57 58.54
N ALA A 619 30.85 10.54 59.26
CA ALA A 619 30.53 9.14 59.04
C ALA A 619 29.04 8.83 59.31
N GLY A 620 28.47 7.92 58.51
CA GLY A 620 27.13 7.35 58.73
C GLY A 620 26.90 6.11 57.87
N LEU A 621 26.54 5.01 58.52
CA LEU A 621 26.53 3.62 58.06
C LEU A 621 25.44 3.23 57.02
N GLN A 622 25.85 2.28 56.16
CA GLN A 622 25.18 1.04 55.72
C GLN A 622 23.88 0.98 54.87
N ARG A 623 24.02 0.17 53.79
CA ARG A 623 23.13 -0.88 53.23
C ARG A 623 21.70 -0.47 52.85
N SER A 624 21.34 -0.52 51.57
CA SER A 624 20.75 -1.68 50.87
C SER A 624 20.12 -1.13 49.57
N LEU A 625 19.93 -1.80 48.43
CA LEU A 625 19.84 -3.20 48.04
C LEU A 625 19.96 -3.29 46.50
N PHE A 626 20.46 -4.43 46.03
CA PHE A 626 20.55 -4.86 44.64
C PHE A 626 19.18 -5.09 43.95
N SER A 627 19.16 -4.88 42.62
CA SER A 627 18.43 -5.59 41.53
C SER A 627 18.03 -4.55 40.47
N ASN A 628 18.38 -4.62 39.19
CA ASN A 628 18.34 -5.75 38.26
C ASN A 628 19.48 -5.62 37.24
N GLN A 629 20.44 -6.55 37.28
CA GLN A 629 21.23 -6.91 36.12
C GLN A 629 20.52 -8.04 35.37
N ALA A 630 19.79 -7.67 34.32
CA ALA A 630 19.42 -8.53 33.21
C ALA A 630 18.84 -7.61 32.14
N ASN A 631 19.69 -7.11 31.23
CA ASN A 631 19.34 -6.61 29.88
C ASN A 631 20.52 -5.96 29.13
N ILE A 632 21.74 -5.92 29.69
CA ILE A 632 22.92 -5.34 29.00
C ILE A 632 23.66 -6.35 28.09
N PHE A 633 23.19 -7.60 27.96
CA PHE A 633 23.89 -8.63 27.18
C PHE A 633 23.36 -8.90 25.76
N MET A 634 22.60 -7.97 25.16
CA MET A 634 22.13 -8.14 23.78
C MET A 634 22.29 -6.89 22.89
N MET A 635 23.37 -6.11 23.08
CA MET A 635 23.68 -4.94 22.21
C MET A 635 25.15 -4.81 21.76
N LEU A 636 25.99 -5.84 21.97
CA LEU A 636 27.38 -5.84 21.48
C LEU A 636 27.66 -6.90 20.39
N GLY A 637 26.65 -7.21 19.56
CA GLY A 637 26.72 -8.27 18.55
C GLY A 637 26.86 -7.83 17.09
N PHE A 638 26.84 -6.53 16.75
CA PHE A 638 26.78 -6.11 15.34
C PHE A 638 27.77 -5.01 14.89
N ALA A 639 28.78 -4.67 15.71
CA ALA A 639 29.77 -3.65 15.35
C ALA A 639 31.23 -4.14 15.38
N ALA A 640 31.48 -5.43 15.10
CA ALA A 640 32.83 -5.97 15.00
C ALA A 640 32.97 -6.92 13.79
N LEU A 641 32.92 -6.37 12.57
CA LEU A 641 33.36 -7.10 11.36
C LEU A 641 33.80 -6.20 10.20
N ALA A 642 34.37 -5.03 10.51
CA ALA A 642 34.93 -4.14 9.49
C ALA A 642 36.19 -3.41 9.98
N ALA A 643 37.14 -4.11 10.58
CA ALA A 643 38.51 -3.61 10.74
C ALA A 643 39.45 -4.76 11.10
N LEU A 644 40.03 -5.42 10.09
CA LEU A 644 41.35 -6.07 10.17
C LEU A 644 41.79 -6.35 8.73
N GLY A 645 42.59 -5.44 8.18
CA GLY A 645 43.29 -5.66 6.93
C GLY A 645 44.53 -6.52 7.13
N PHE A 646 44.74 -7.48 6.23
CA PHE A 646 46.05 -8.07 5.93
C PHE A 646 46.17 -8.29 4.40
N VAL A 647 46.93 -7.39 3.77
CA VAL A 647 48.01 -7.60 2.76
C VAL A 647 48.46 -9.09 2.67
N PHE A 648 48.68 -9.82 1.57
CA PHE A 648 48.90 -9.61 0.11
C PHE A 648 48.63 -10.97 -0.61
N VAL A 649 48.39 -10.98 -1.92
CA VAL A 649 49.19 -11.69 -2.96
C VAL A 649 48.42 -11.76 -4.30
N SER A 650 49.03 -11.11 -5.28
CA SER A 650 48.89 -11.23 -6.72
C SER A 650 48.61 -12.65 -7.26
N ARG A 651 47.64 -12.76 -8.20
CA ARG A 651 47.91 -13.32 -9.55
C ARG A 651 46.80 -13.00 -10.55
N ARG A 652 47.21 -12.39 -11.66
CA ARG A 652 46.48 -12.23 -12.93
C ARG A 652 46.06 -13.58 -13.53
N LYS A 653 44.89 -13.61 -14.19
CA LYS A 653 44.68 -13.93 -15.63
C LYS A 653 43.16 -13.93 -15.91
N ARG A 654 42.67 -12.96 -16.69
CA ARG A 654 42.34 -13.03 -18.14
C ARG A 654 41.04 -13.79 -18.44
N THR A 655 40.08 -13.02 -18.95
CA THR A 655 39.11 -13.32 -20.01
C THR A 655 39.32 -14.67 -20.71
N ILE A 656 38.31 -15.54 -20.67
CA ILE A 656 37.26 -15.69 -21.70
C ILE A 656 35.93 -15.84 -20.95
#